data_AF-A0A0P1G0N3-F1
#
_entry.id   AF-A0A0P1G0N3-F1
#
_cell.length_a   1.000
_cell.length_b   1.000
_cell.length_c   1.000
_cell.angle_alpha   90.00
_cell.angle_beta   90.00
_cell.angle_gamma   90.00
#
_symmetry.space_group_name_H-M   'P 1'
#
loop_
_entity.id
_entity.type
_entity.pdbx_description
1 polymer ?
#
loop_
_entity_poly.entity_id
_entity_poly.type
_entity_poly.pdbx_seq_one_letter_code
_entity_poly.pdbx_strand_id
1 'polypeptide(L)'
;MRFSALFPVFCAAMIQPAGPAQAQDALVGFDSSSFGRAVLSRNQSAGAGDIELELSVGDYNNEAITNYSPDSVFAKMGLSVGRLDILTDAGVFPCTAFIVDNKHILTNYHCVPGILDNERAQATRIESVMFVAGYTQQGIEEGTTKFPVKSHPVEAHQDLDYALLEVMGNPSAQYGTLKLAANTPHDGDPYWVIGHPMGEAQRISREKCRANRPALSGSKLLHTCDTLPGNSGSPVIDASLQAVVGLHHAGSRKDAVNFAIPMAAIIERSNVLVASLGTDTPVPAPQPDTQPDPQPQPQPEAPKQPETQPDPVAVADPICDALYAEAKSYNQCFAYEVYLEQCDSHPLSILAKGFVAAECSDLAEQPADPITPQPQPPVQANLRPWCGNGGLNAAESAICADPYLAGLDEEIELAYGRQSHVSAREQSQWRMGTRDACGGDTGCLGRVMIQQVTYLQTAPAPTTGTRRIAGNYTLGSSQCYVVTASRPTLSEAAAFAREWFPSRGDVRIFESNNGYFAVVLATISKGNADAMLADYKARRSIPSDSYCSTGGRFVAEIIRSGATAPAQKTMYVGDRVRTGLNLRQSPSTNGAIITEVPRGDAVTVLSNSNGWAQIRTGAGLTGWVSASYLSNTRPPAAAASCTARVINLNPYSNATRANGSGFLNLRSKASTKGTILSEAYLGDSLQVVSQTNSWAQVRCISGQCNSPYRGTGGVTGWASKRYLSIRCQ
;
A
#
# COMPACT_ATOMS: atom_id res chain seq x y z
N MET A 1 32.64 4.13 68.91
CA MET A 1 31.60 3.70 69.88
C MET A 1 30.28 4.38 69.54
N ARG A 2 29.18 3.85 70.09
CA ARG A 2 27.78 4.34 70.05
C ARG A 2 26.98 4.03 68.78
N PHE A 3 25.77 3.56 69.04
CA PHE A 3 24.72 3.14 68.13
C PHE A 3 24.07 4.34 67.41
N SER A 4 23.30 4.05 66.36
CA SER A 4 22.15 4.86 65.93
C SER A 4 20.97 3.92 65.67
N ALA A 5 19.75 4.37 65.98
CA ALA A 5 18.54 3.56 65.97
C ALA A 5 17.68 3.78 64.71
N LEU A 6 16.70 2.91 64.48
CA LEU A 6 15.75 3.03 63.38
C LEU A 6 14.72 4.14 63.64
N PHE A 7 14.29 4.82 62.57
CA PHE A 7 13.00 5.50 62.48
C PHE A 7 12.38 5.20 61.10
N PRO A 8 11.08 4.88 61.02
CA PRO A 8 10.39 4.66 59.74
C PRO A 8 9.93 5.99 59.12
N VAL A 9 10.11 6.15 57.82
CA VAL A 9 9.56 7.31 57.07
C VAL A 9 8.13 6.98 56.63
N PHE A 10 7.15 7.71 57.18
CA PHE A 10 5.80 7.74 56.61
C PHE A 10 5.83 8.48 55.27
N CYS A 11 5.46 7.81 54.18
CA CYS A 11 5.28 8.44 52.89
C CYS A 11 3.80 8.79 52.71
N ALA A 12 3.43 10.06 52.94
CA ALA A 12 2.06 10.52 52.79
C ALA A 12 1.74 10.73 51.29
N ALA A 13 0.85 9.91 50.74
CA ALA A 13 0.39 10.06 49.37
C ALA A 13 -0.54 11.27 49.24
N MET A 14 -0.07 12.37 48.66
CA MET A 14 -0.93 13.49 48.26
C MET A 14 -1.75 13.08 47.03
N ILE A 15 -3.03 12.79 47.24
CA ILE A 15 -4.00 12.63 46.15
C ILE A 15 -4.39 14.03 45.67
N GLN A 16 -3.78 14.49 44.57
CA GLN A 16 -4.32 15.61 43.82
C GLN A 16 -5.51 15.13 42.98
N PRO A 17 -6.63 15.87 42.92
CA PRO A 17 -7.69 15.57 41.98
C PRO A 17 -7.20 15.89 40.56
N ALA A 18 -7.15 14.88 39.69
CA ALA A 18 -6.97 15.12 38.26
C ALA A 18 -8.22 15.87 37.74
N GLY A 19 -8.02 17.11 37.31
CA GLY A 19 -9.07 17.84 36.59
C GLY A 19 -9.40 17.14 35.26
N PRO A 20 -10.59 17.41 34.68
CA PRO A 20 -10.94 16.85 33.38
C PRO A 20 -9.96 17.33 32.32
N ALA A 21 -9.13 16.43 31.79
CA ALA A 21 -8.23 16.73 30.69
C ALA A 21 -9.06 17.04 29.44
N GLN A 22 -9.10 18.30 29.02
CA GLN A 22 -9.75 18.70 27.78
C GLN A 22 -8.90 18.21 26.61
N ALA A 23 -9.51 17.41 25.73
CA ALA A 23 -8.86 16.89 24.53
C ALA A 23 -8.59 18.00 23.50
N GLN A 24 -7.61 17.78 22.62
CA GLN A 24 -7.12 18.74 21.64
C GLN A 24 -6.82 18.00 20.33
N ASP A 25 -7.42 18.44 19.22
CA ASP A 25 -7.36 17.75 17.92
C ASP A 25 -6.10 18.12 17.11
N ALA A 26 -5.59 17.19 16.30
CA ALA A 26 -4.26 17.30 15.68
C ALA A 26 -4.25 17.90 14.26
N LEU A 27 -3.31 18.85 14.04
CA LEU A 27 -2.93 19.40 12.73
C LEU A 27 -1.54 18.83 12.34
N VAL A 28 -1.33 18.45 11.07
CA VAL A 28 -0.09 17.75 10.66
C VAL A 28 0.92 18.73 10.07
N GLY A 29 1.84 19.21 10.92
CA GLY A 29 2.93 20.12 10.52
C GLY A 29 4.23 19.41 10.10
N PHE A 30 4.88 19.95 9.08
CA PHE A 30 6.11 19.46 8.45
C PHE A 30 7.22 20.52 8.50
N ASP A 31 8.46 20.07 8.28
CA ASP A 31 9.67 20.89 8.33
C ASP A 31 9.72 21.86 7.13
N SER A 32 10.08 23.13 7.37
CA SER A 32 10.12 24.17 6.34
C SER A 32 11.13 23.89 5.23
N SER A 33 12.21 23.14 5.49
CA SER A 33 13.16 22.66 4.47
C SER A 33 12.58 21.58 3.54
N SER A 34 11.32 21.15 3.78
CA SER A 34 10.60 20.22 2.92
C SER A 34 9.55 20.84 2.00
N PHE A 35 9.36 22.17 2.06
CA PHE A 35 8.45 22.90 1.18
C PHE A 35 8.71 22.62 -0.32
N GLY A 36 7.67 22.31 -1.09
CA GLY A 36 7.78 22.06 -2.53
C GLY A 36 8.57 20.79 -2.91
N ARG A 37 8.88 19.90 -1.96
CA ARG A 37 9.44 18.57 -2.25
C ARG A 37 8.32 17.54 -2.35
N ALA A 38 8.46 16.54 -3.21
CA ALA A 38 7.44 15.51 -3.35
C ALA A 38 7.23 14.76 -2.02
N VAL A 39 8.31 14.48 -1.28
CA VAL A 39 8.27 13.95 0.08
C VAL A 39 8.47 15.07 1.12
N LEU A 40 7.44 15.30 1.93
CA LEU A 40 7.51 16.19 3.10
C LEU A 40 8.16 15.50 4.31
N SER A 41 8.93 16.24 5.10
CA SER A 41 9.61 15.74 6.31
C SER A 41 8.81 16.11 7.56
N ARG A 42 8.37 15.15 8.37
CA ARG A 42 7.62 15.45 9.62
C ARG A 42 8.52 16.13 10.65
N ASN A 43 7.98 17.15 11.33
CA ASN A 43 8.63 17.76 12.49
C ASN A 43 8.78 16.75 13.64
N GLN A 44 9.94 16.73 14.30
CA GLN A 44 10.26 15.74 15.35
C GLN A 44 9.43 15.88 16.64
N SER A 45 8.57 16.89 16.74
CA SER A 45 7.82 17.26 17.94
C SER A 45 6.31 16.93 17.90
N ALA A 46 5.80 16.37 16.79
CA ALA A 46 4.39 15.97 16.67
C ALA A 46 4.12 14.67 17.46
N GLY A 47 3.83 14.81 18.76
CA GLY A 47 3.53 13.69 19.65
C GLY A 47 2.23 12.97 19.30
N ALA A 48 2.21 11.64 19.48
CA ALA A 48 1.00 10.83 19.26
C ALA A 48 -0.01 11.00 20.39
N GLY A 49 -1.28 11.23 20.03
CA GLY A 49 -2.43 11.30 20.95
C GLY A 49 -3.72 10.88 20.25
N ASP A 50 -4.61 10.19 20.97
CA ASP A 50 -5.76 9.50 20.38
C ASP A 50 -6.98 10.43 20.18
N ILE A 51 -7.09 11.06 19.00
CA ILE A 51 -8.31 11.31 18.19
C ILE A 51 -7.98 12.30 17.05
N GLU A 52 -8.29 11.94 15.80
CA GLU A 52 -7.93 12.70 14.59
C GLU A 52 -9.10 13.55 14.06
N LEU A 53 -8.76 14.60 13.29
CA LEU A 53 -9.70 15.50 12.61
C LEU A 53 -10.44 14.90 11.39
N GLU A 54 -10.17 13.64 11.05
CA GLU A 54 -10.73 12.93 9.90
C GLU A 54 -11.01 11.44 10.23
N LEU A 55 -11.74 10.74 9.34
CA LEU A 55 -12.08 9.32 9.51
C LEU A 55 -11.85 8.42 8.31
N SER A 56 -11.36 7.22 8.63
CA SER A 56 -11.85 5.99 8.01
C SER A 56 -13.21 5.56 8.61
N VAL A 57 -14.19 5.28 7.76
CA VAL A 57 -15.51 4.74 8.15
C VAL A 57 -15.43 3.21 8.22
N GLY A 58 -14.60 2.74 9.17
CA GLY A 58 -14.16 1.35 9.32
C GLY A 58 -12.63 1.24 9.28
N ASP A 59 -12.10 0.09 8.85
CA ASP A 59 -10.71 0.01 8.39
C ASP A 59 -10.53 0.92 7.15
N TYR A 60 -9.42 1.65 7.03
CA TYR A 60 -9.15 2.62 5.95
C TYR A 60 -8.82 1.93 4.60
N ASN A 61 -9.60 2.21 3.55
CA ASN A 61 -9.54 1.50 2.25
C ASN A 61 -9.10 2.38 1.07
N ASN A 62 -8.49 3.55 1.29
CA ASN A 62 -8.10 4.43 0.19
C ASN A 62 -6.95 3.86 -0.65
N GLU A 63 -7.21 3.75 -1.95
CA GLU A 63 -6.30 3.16 -2.93
C GLU A 63 -5.34 4.21 -3.48
N ALA A 64 -4.15 3.79 -3.93
CA ALA A 64 -3.27 4.67 -4.68
C ALA A 64 -3.89 4.95 -6.07
N ILE A 65 -3.79 6.19 -6.56
CA ILE A 65 -4.29 6.50 -7.92
C ILE A 65 -3.50 5.75 -9.01
N THR A 66 -2.28 5.32 -8.70
CA THR A 66 -1.43 4.42 -9.51
C THR A 66 -1.89 2.96 -9.54
N ASN A 67 -2.94 2.57 -8.79
CA ASN A 67 -3.61 1.27 -8.96
C ASN A 67 -4.42 1.20 -10.27
N TYR A 68 -4.67 2.35 -10.91
CA TYR A 68 -5.51 2.47 -12.09
C TYR A 68 -4.66 2.81 -13.33
N SER A 69 -5.11 2.38 -14.52
CA SER A 69 -4.48 2.80 -15.78
C SER A 69 -4.53 4.33 -15.92
N PRO A 70 -3.50 4.99 -16.48
CA PRO A 70 -3.55 6.40 -16.87
C PRO A 70 -4.76 6.75 -17.76
N ASP A 71 -5.29 5.76 -18.48
CA ASP A 71 -6.48 5.94 -19.32
C ASP A 71 -7.82 5.90 -18.57
N SER A 72 -7.83 5.48 -17.31
CA SER A 72 -9.04 5.42 -16.49
C SER A 72 -9.60 6.80 -16.15
N VAL A 73 -10.92 6.88 -15.91
CA VAL A 73 -11.56 8.10 -15.40
C VAL A 73 -10.93 8.57 -14.09
N PHE A 74 -10.59 7.65 -13.20
CA PHE A 74 -9.97 7.95 -11.91
C PHE A 74 -8.63 8.66 -12.08
N ALA A 75 -7.72 8.10 -12.89
CA ALA A 75 -6.43 8.72 -13.17
C ALA A 75 -6.58 10.05 -13.91
N LYS A 76 -7.47 10.12 -14.92
CA LYS A 76 -7.71 11.34 -15.71
C LYS A 76 -8.28 12.49 -14.88
N MET A 77 -9.20 12.22 -13.94
CA MET A 77 -9.66 13.23 -12.98
C MET A 77 -8.60 13.53 -11.92
N GLY A 78 -7.82 12.52 -11.49
CA GLY A 78 -6.72 12.67 -10.54
C GLY A 78 -5.59 13.58 -11.03
N LEU A 79 -5.34 13.67 -12.34
CA LEU A 79 -4.38 14.62 -12.91
C LEU A 79 -4.68 16.08 -12.48
N SER A 80 -5.95 16.47 -12.47
CA SER A 80 -6.40 17.82 -12.11
C SER A 80 -6.42 18.08 -10.61
N VAL A 81 -6.11 17.07 -9.78
CA VAL A 81 -6.00 17.18 -8.31
C VAL A 81 -4.51 17.19 -7.93
N GLY A 82 -4.13 18.04 -6.99
CA GLY A 82 -2.75 18.14 -6.52
C GLY A 82 -2.66 18.45 -5.03
N ARG A 83 -1.46 18.28 -4.47
CA ARG A 83 -1.18 18.67 -3.09
C ARG A 83 -0.94 20.17 -3.05
N LEU A 84 -1.55 20.85 -2.09
CA LEU A 84 -1.29 22.25 -1.79
C LEU A 84 -0.36 22.30 -0.58
N ASP A 85 0.88 22.72 -0.77
CA ASP A 85 1.81 22.98 0.33
C ASP A 85 1.68 24.45 0.74
N ILE A 86 1.35 24.71 2.02
CA ILE A 86 1.35 26.05 2.60
C ILE A 86 2.59 26.17 3.50
N LEU A 87 3.55 27.00 3.12
CA LEU A 87 4.69 27.35 3.98
C LEU A 87 4.31 28.52 4.88
N THR A 88 4.50 28.32 6.17
CA THR A 88 4.34 29.33 7.22
C THR A 88 5.62 29.42 8.06
N ASP A 89 5.69 30.44 8.90
CA ASP A 89 6.77 30.60 9.87
C ASP A 89 6.79 29.57 11.01
N ALA A 90 5.73 28.76 11.13
CA ALA A 90 5.67 27.60 12.03
C ALA A 90 5.98 26.25 11.34
N GLY A 91 6.11 26.23 10.00
CA GLY A 91 6.36 25.03 9.21
C GLY A 91 5.48 24.91 7.97
N VAL A 92 5.49 23.74 7.33
CA VAL A 92 4.66 23.42 6.15
C VAL A 92 3.42 22.65 6.57
N PHE A 93 2.25 23.05 6.06
CA PHE A 93 0.99 22.34 6.24
C PHE A 93 0.44 21.92 4.86
N PRO A 94 0.18 20.62 4.62
CA PRO A 94 -0.38 20.17 3.36
C PRO A 94 -1.92 20.12 3.39
N CYS A 95 -2.53 20.61 2.31
CA CYS A 95 -3.93 20.38 1.95
C CYS A 95 -4.00 19.74 0.55
N THR A 96 -5.21 19.54 0.06
CA THR A 96 -5.52 19.18 -1.34
C THR A 96 -6.13 20.39 -2.05
N ALA A 97 -5.88 20.52 -3.34
CA ALA A 97 -6.56 21.48 -4.22
C ALA A 97 -6.78 20.86 -5.60
N PHE A 98 -7.65 21.45 -6.40
CA PHE A 98 -7.90 20.98 -7.77
C PHE A 98 -8.13 22.12 -8.77
N ILE A 99 -7.73 21.89 -10.01
CA ILE A 99 -7.77 22.85 -11.12
C ILE A 99 -9.20 22.98 -11.64
N VAL A 100 -9.70 24.22 -11.72
CA VAL A 100 -11.04 24.53 -12.25
C VAL A 100 -10.99 25.24 -13.60
N ASP A 101 -9.96 26.04 -13.88
CA ASP A 101 -9.72 26.69 -15.17
C ASP A 101 -8.21 26.82 -15.48
N ASN A 102 -7.83 27.68 -16.43
CA ASN A 102 -6.43 27.84 -16.86
C ASN A 102 -5.52 28.58 -15.88
N LYS A 103 -6.05 29.15 -14.79
CA LYS A 103 -5.30 29.91 -13.78
C LYS A 103 -5.71 29.63 -12.34
N HIS A 104 -6.90 29.12 -12.08
CA HIS A 104 -7.41 28.97 -10.71
C HIS A 104 -7.47 27.52 -10.21
N ILE A 105 -7.18 27.36 -8.92
CA ILE A 105 -7.41 26.13 -8.14
C ILE A 105 -8.35 26.40 -6.97
N LEU A 106 -9.19 25.42 -6.63
CA LEU A 106 -10.13 25.48 -5.52
C LEU A 106 -9.64 24.60 -4.35
N THR A 107 -9.75 25.14 -3.12
CA THR A 107 -9.39 24.47 -1.85
C THR A 107 -10.23 25.05 -0.69
N ASN A 108 -9.98 24.65 0.56
CA ASN A 108 -10.67 25.21 1.74
C ASN A 108 -10.12 26.58 2.18
N TYR A 109 -10.99 27.42 2.77
CA TYR A 109 -10.58 28.67 3.43
C TYR A 109 -9.60 28.38 4.58
N HIS A 110 -9.84 27.33 5.37
CA HIS A 110 -8.97 26.97 6.50
C HIS A 110 -7.56 26.49 6.08
N CYS A 111 -7.33 26.24 4.79
CA CYS A 111 -5.99 25.99 4.24
C CYS A 111 -5.30 27.31 3.86
N VAL A 112 -5.99 28.20 3.12
CA VAL A 112 -5.51 29.53 2.76
C VAL A 112 -6.70 30.51 2.73
N PRO A 113 -6.71 31.62 3.50
CA PRO A 113 -5.69 32.06 4.46
C PRO A 113 -5.87 31.54 5.89
N GLY A 114 -6.98 30.84 6.19
CA GLY A 114 -7.45 30.53 7.55
C GLY A 114 -6.57 29.58 8.38
N ILE A 115 -5.45 29.11 7.83
CA ILE A 115 -4.38 28.46 8.60
C ILE A 115 -3.79 29.40 9.66
N LEU A 116 -3.86 30.72 9.44
CA LEU A 116 -3.42 31.75 10.38
C LEU A 116 -4.42 31.99 11.53
N ASP A 117 -5.70 31.66 11.32
CA ASP A 117 -6.74 31.72 12.35
C ASP A 117 -6.67 30.50 13.30
N ASN A 118 -5.83 29.50 12.98
CA ASN A 118 -5.72 28.25 13.71
C ASN A 118 -4.64 28.31 14.80
N GLU A 119 -5.07 28.49 16.06
CA GLU A 119 -4.18 28.54 17.24
C GLU A 119 -3.19 27.36 17.35
N ARG A 120 -3.50 26.20 16.76
CA ARG A 120 -2.63 25.00 16.77
C ARG A 120 -1.63 24.96 15.62
N ALA A 121 -1.83 25.74 14.55
CA ALA A 121 -0.81 25.95 13.53
C ALA A 121 0.34 26.80 14.07
N GLN A 122 0.06 27.73 14.99
CA GLN A 122 1.01 28.70 15.57
C GLN A 122 1.70 29.60 14.52
N ALA A 123 1.17 29.63 13.30
CA ALA A 123 1.64 30.45 12.19
C ALA A 123 1.17 31.90 12.35
N THR A 124 2.08 32.86 12.12
CA THR A 124 1.75 34.29 12.09
C THR A 124 1.71 34.85 10.67
N ARG A 125 2.32 34.15 9.70
CA ARG A 125 2.28 34.50 8.27
C ARG A 125 2.38 33.27 7.37
N ILE A 126 1.78 33.37 6.19
CA ILE A 126 2.08 32.49 5.05
C ILE A 126 3.26 33.11 4.30
N GLU A 127 4.36 32.39 4.16
CA GLU A 127 5.55 32.85 3.42
C GLU A 127 5.49 32.45 1.94
N SER A 128 4.88 31.30 1.63
CA SER A 128 4.68 30.85 0.24
C SER A 128 3.61 29.76 0.16
N VAL A 129 2.99 29.60 -1.02
CA VAL A 129 2.05 28.51 -1.32
C VAL A 129 2.44 27.86 -2.64
N MET A 130 2.42 26.53 -2.70
CA MET A 130 2.86 25.74 -3.85
C MET A 130 1.83 24.67 -4.20
N PHE A 131 1.41 24.62 -5.45
CA PHE A 131 0.56 23.55 -5.97
C PHE A 131 1.43 22.49 -6.65
N VAL A 132 1.39 21.27 -6.13
CA VAL A 132 2.19 20.12 -6.58
C VAL A 132 1.28 19.15 -7.33
N ALA A 133 1.23 19.32 -8.66
CA ALA A 133 0.45 18.49 -9.56
C ALA A 133 1.21 17.19 -9.92
N GLY A 134 0.47 16.11 -10.19
CA GLY A 134 1.04 14.83 -10.64
C GLY A 134 1.71 13.97 -9.57
N TYR A 135 1.64 14.32 -8.28
CA TYR A 135 2.27 13.54 -7.19
C TYR A 135 1.50 12.25 -6.85
N THR A 136 1.62 11.26 -7.73
CA THR A 136 0.81 10.02 -7.75
C THR A 136 1.48 8.80 -7.12
N GLN A 137 2.79 8.83 -6.84
CA GLN A 137 3.52 7.73 -6.20
C GLN A 137 4.47 8.20 -5.09
N GLN A 138 4.38 7.57 -3.91
CA GLN A 138 5.11 7.98 -2.72
C GLN A 138 6.63 7.82 -2.94
N GLY A 139 7.39 8.89 -2.74
CA GLY A 139 8.85 8.87 -2.89
C GLY A 139 9.38 9.14 -4.31
N ILE A 140 8.53 9.46 -5.28
CA ILE A 140 8.93 9.78 -6.66
C ILE A 140 8.57 11.24 -6.98
N GLU A 141 9.55 12.02 -7.45
CA GLU A 141 9.37 13.40 -7.92
C GLU A 141 9.15 13.46 -9.46
N GLU A 142 9.49 12.39 -10.19
CA GLU A 142 9.36 12.31 -11.65
C GLU A 142 7.88 12.37 -12.08
N GLY A 143 7.57 13.23 -13.06
CA GLY A 143 6.19 13.54 -13.48
C GLY A 143 5.46 14.56 -12.60
N THR A 144 6.05 15.03 -11.49
CA THR A 144 5.49 16.12 -10.70
C THR A 144 5.85 17.49 -11.29
N THR A 145 4.91 18.43 -11.26
CA THR A 145 5.15 19.83 -11.64
C THR A 145 4.66 20.75 -10.51
N LYS A 146 5.42 21.80 -10.25
CA LYS A 146 5.31 22.63 -9.05
C LYS A 146 5.02 24.06 -9.49
N PHE A 147 3.83 24.55 -9.15
CA PHE A 147 3.36 25.87 -9.56
C PHE A 147 3.24 26.79 -8.34
N PRO A 148 3.93 27.95 -8.31
CA PRO A 148 3.72 28.95 -7.26
C PRO A 148 2.28 29.45 -7.27
N VAL A 149 1.70 29.64 -6.08
CA VAL A 149 0.31 30.08 -5.91
C VAL A 149 0.31 31.40 -5.14
N LYS A 150 -0.56 32.33 -5.53
CA LYS A 150 -0.74 33.58 -4.77
C LYS A 150 -1.38 33.26 -3.43
N SER A 151 -0.74 33.67 -2.33
CA SER A 151 -1.21 33.46 -0.96
C SER A 151 -2.43 34.32 -0.58
N HIS A 152 -2.77 35.31 -1.41
CA HIS A 152 -4.03 36.04 -1.33
C HIS A 152 -5.02 35.44 -2.36
N PRO A 153 -6.17 34.89 -1.92
CA PRO A 153 -7.19 34.35 -2.82
C PRO A 153 -7.75 35.39 -3.79
N VAL A 154 -8.25 34.92 -4.93
CA VAL A 154 -9.10 35.72 -5.85
C VAL A 154 -10.51 35.86 -5.26
N GLU A 155 -10.99 34.81 -4.61
CA GLU A 155 -12.25 34.77 -3.89
C GLU A 155 -12.12 33.79 -2.70
N ALA A 156 -12.68 34.10 -1.54
CA ALA A 156 -12.70 33.20 -0.40
C ALA A 156 -13.86 33.51 0.54
N HIS A 157 -14.42 32.47 1.18
CA HIS A 157 -15.57 32.61 2.09
C HIS A 157 -15.39 31.72 3.32
N GLN A 158 -15.38 32.32 4.51
CA GLN A 158 -15.14 31.61 5.77
C GLN A 158 -16.30 30.66 6.13
N ASP A 159 -17.56 31.12 6.07
CA ASP A 159 -18.74 30.31 6.45
C ASP A 159 -18.99 29.09 5.53
N LEU A 160 -18.55 29.15 4.27
CA LEU A 160 -18.60 28.05 3.30
C LEU A 160 -17.24 27.38 3.11
N ASP A 161 -16.26 27.69 3.97
CA ASP A 161 -14.91 27.13 4.02
C ASP A 161 -14.28 26.84 2.65
N TYR A 162 -14.26 27.83 1.75
CA TYR A 162 -13.62 27.70 0.42
C TYR A 162 -12.74 28.91 0.08
N ALA A 163 -11.72 28.65 -0.73
CA ALA A 163 -10.83 29.65 -1.31
C ALA A 163 -10.43 29.27 -2.74
N LEU A 164 -10.55 30.24 -3.64
CA LEU A 164 -10.14 30.18 -5.05
C LEU A 164 -8.80 30.92 -5.20
N LEU A 165 -7.74 30.18 -5.52
CA LEU A 165 -6.37 30.71 -5.56
C LEU A 165 -5.85 30.82 -7.00
N GLU A 166 -5.14 31.89 -7.31
CA GLU A 166 -4.48 32.07 -8.62
C GLU A 166 -3.10 31.40 -8.64
N VAL A 167 -2.87 30.58 -9.66
CA VAL A 167 -1.65 29.82 -9.91
C VAL A 167 -0.79 30.53 -10.96
N MET A 168 0.52 30.64 -10.70
CA MET A 168 1.45 31.21 -11.66
C MET A 168 1.79 30.19 -12.76
N GLY A 169 1.27 30.44 -13.96
CA GLY A 169 1.45 29.62 -15.15
C GLY A 169 0.11 29.25 -15.79
N ASN A 170 0.02 28.04 -16.33
CA ASN A 170 -1.22 27.42 -16.78
C ASN A 170 -1.15 25.90 -16.50
N PRO A 171 -1.60 25.44 -15.31
CA PRO A 171 -1.53 24.02 -14.97
C PRO A 171 -2.52 23.18 -15.79
N SER A 172 -3.65 23.76 -16.26
CA SER A 172 -4.68 23.01 -16.98
C SER A 172 -4.21 22.52 -18.37
N ALA A 173 -3.22 23.19 -18.98
CA ALA A 173 -2.63 22.78 -20.24
C ALA A 173 -1.93 21.40 -20.18
N GLN A 174 -1.50 20.97 -18.99
CA GLN A 174 -0.83 19.69 -18.76
C GLN A 174 -1.68 18.72 -17.92
N TYR A 175 -2.49 19.25 -17.00
CA TYR A 175 -3.19 18.46 -15.98
C TYR A 175 -4.73 18.53 -16.08
N GLY A 176 -5.30 19.25 -17.06
CA GLY A 176 -6.75 19.36 -17.27
C GLY A 176 -7.47 20.22 -16.22
N THR A 177 -8.80 20.12 -16.19
CA THR A 177 -9.68 20.76 -15.20
C THR A 177 -10.76 19.79 -14.75
N LEU A 178 -11.25 19.97 -13.51
CA LEU A 178 -12.46 19.27 -13.05
C LEU A 178 -13.73 20.08 -13.36
N LYS A 179 -14.74 19.40 -13.88
CA LYS A 179 -16.09 19.94 -14.06
C LYS A 179 -16.77 20.15 -12.71
N LEU A 180 -17.47 21.26 -12.54
CA LEU A 180 -18.27 21.55 -11.36
C LEU A 180 -19.76 21.33 -11.65
N ALA A 181 -20.51 20.78 -10.70
CA ALA A 181 -21.95 20.58 -10.83
C ALA A 181 -22.70 21.11 -9.60
N ALA A 182 -23.83 21.76 -9.83
CA ALA A 182 -24.69 22.35 -8.81
C ALA A 182 -25.90 21.46 -8.45
N ASN A 183 -25.80 20.14 -8.65
CA ASN A 183 -26.87 19.21 -8.31
C ASN A 183 -26.99 19.02 -6.79
N THR A 184 -28.23 18.85 -6.32
CA THR A 184 -28.50 18.51 -4.92
C THR A 184 -28.11 17.05 -4.63
N PRO A 185 -27.34 16.77 -3.56
CA PRO A 185 -27.07 15.42 -3.06
C PRO A 185 -28.32 14.66 -2.61
N HIS A 186 -28.41 13.37 -2.94
CA HIS A 186 -29.45 12.44 -2.46
C HIS A 186 -28.87 11.31 -1.60
N ASP A 187 -29.75 10.69 -0.83
CA ASP A 187 -29.44 9.67 0.19
C ASP A 187 -28.75 8.42 -0.40
N GLY A 188 -27.42 8.40 -0.36
CA GLY A 188 -26.58 7.30 -0.81
C GLY A 188 -26.06 7.38 -2.25
N ASP A 189 -26.09 8.56 -2.88
CA ASP A 189 -25.45 8.81 -4.19
C ASP A 189 -23.99 8.34 -4.19
N PRO A 190 -23.51 7.59 -5.20
CA PRO A 190 -22.17 7.02 -5.21
C PRO A 190 -21.11 8.08 -5.50
N TYR A 191 -20.12 8.21 -4.62
CA TYR A 191 -19.10 9.26 -4.72
C TYR A 191 -17.70 8.68 -4.87
N TRP A 192 -16.79 9.53 -5.34
CA TRP A 192 -15.34 9.37 -5.20
C TRP A 192 -14.76 10.60 -4.49
N VAL A 193 -13.70 10.42 -3.71
CA VAL A 193 -12.89 11.53 -3.17
C VAL A 193 -11.44 11.26 -3.56
N ILE A 194 -10.80 12.20 -4.25
CA ILE A 194 -9.39 12.11 -4.66
C ILE A 194 -8.60 13.16 -3.89
N GLY A 195 -7.46 12.80 -3.30
CA GLY A 195 -6.69 13.74 -2.47
C GLY A 195 -5.37 13.22 -1.92
N HIS A 196 -4.75 14.03 -1.08
CA HIS A 196 -3.39 13.84 -0.54
C HIS A 196 -3.40 13.59 0.99
N PRO A 197 -3.84 12.39 1.45
CA PRO A 197 -3.86 12.04 2.87
C PRO A 197 -2.47 12.15 3.50
N MET A 198 -2.37 12.83 4.64
CA MET A 198 -1.14 13.13 5.37
C MET A 198 -0.04 13.79 4.50
N GLY A 199 -0.41 14.48 3.42
CA GLY A 199 0.51 15.05 2.43
C GLY A 199 1.24 14.00 1.56
N GLU A 200 0.83 12.73 1.62
CA GLU A 200 1.37 11.64 0.82
C GLU A 200 0.91 11.70 -0.65
N ALA A 201 1.41 10.76 -1.45
CA ALA A 201 1.02 10.59 -2.83
C ALA A 201 -0.48 10.27 -3.00
N GLN A 202 -1.03 10.76 -4.10
CA GLN A 202 -2.45 10.86 -4.35
C GLN A 202 -3.19 9.52 -4.19
N ARG A 203 -4.27 9.57 -3.40
CA ARG A 203 -5.18 8.46 -3.15
C ARG A 203 -6.59 8.76 -3.65
N ILE A 204 -7.38 7.71 -3.81
CA ILE A 204 -8.81 7.78 -4.07
C ILE A 204 -9.59 6.93 -3.08
N SER A 205 -10.65 7.52 -2.53
CA SER A 205 -11.73 6.80 -1.85
C SER A 205 -12.82 6.48 -2.86
N ARG A 206 -13.13 5.19 -3.05
CA ARG A 206 -14.27 4.71 -3.85
C ARG A 206 -15.12 3.66 -3.13
N GLU A 207 -14.49 2.76 -2.38
CA GLU A 207 -15.23 1.66 -1.76
C GLU A 207 -15.98 2.15 -0.52
N LYS A 208 -17.29 1.92 -0.51
CA LYS A 208 -18.23 2.49 0.49
C LYS A 208 -18.34 4.03 0.44
N CYS A 209 -17.63 4.72 -0.47
CA CYS A 209 -17.74 6.17 -0.65
C CYS A 209 -19.05 6.53 -1.36
N ARG A 210 -19.86 7.35 -0.69
CA ARG A 210 -21.22 7.78 -1.09
C ARG A 210 -21.71 8.87 -0.17
N ALA A 211 -22.81 9.53 -0.54
CA ALA A 211 -23.59 10.32 0.40
C ALA A 211 -24.09 9.47 1.60
N ASN A 212 -24.21 10.11 2.75
CA ASN A 212 -24.79 9.51 3.95
C ASN A 212 -26.34 9.41 3.84
N ARG A 213 -27.00 8.93 4.90
CA ARG A 213 -28.44 9.01 5.08
C ARG A 213 -28.78 9.65 6.44
N PRO A 214 -29.24 10.92 6.50
CA PRO A 214 -29.46 11.82 5.36
C PRO A 214 -28.17 12.28 4.68
N ALA A 215 -28.26 12.62 3.39
CA ALA A 215 -27.15 13.17 2.60
C ALA A 215 -26.79 14.61 2.97
N LEU A 216 -27.77 15.39 3.44
CA LEU A 216 -27.61 16.80 3.84
C LEU A 216 -28.00 16.99 5.31
N SER A 217 -27.27 17.86 6.02
CA SER A 217 -27.64 18.33 7.35
C SER A 217 -27.22 19.79 7.50
N GLY A 218 -28.20 20.69 7.61
CA GLY A 218 -27.98 22.12 7.42
C GLY A 218 -27.41 22.40 6.03
N SER A 219 -26.34 23.21 5.98
CA SER A 219 -25.63 23.56 4.76
C SER A 219 -24.53 22.55 4.34
N LYS A 220 -24.38 21.42 5.04
CA LYS A 220 -23.29 20.46 4.79
C LYS A 220 -23.77 19.19 4.08
N LEU A 221 -22.95 18.70 3.15
CA LEU A 221 -23.00 17.36 2.57
C LEU A 221 -22.29 16.38 3.51
N LEU A 222 -22.97 15.26 3.79
CA LEU A 222 -22.48 14.18 4.63
C LEU A 222 -22.11 13.00 3.72
N HIS A 223 -20.91 12.43 3.89
CA HIS A 223 -20.41 11.32 3.08
C HIS A 223 -19.68 10.26 3.93
N THR A 224 -19.71 9.01 3.45
CA THR A 224 -19.04 7.86 4.09
C THR A 224 -17.75 7.45 3.38
N CYS A 225 -17.08 8.41 2.74
CA CYS A 225 -15.78 8.22 2.08
C CYS A 225 -14.66 8.30 3.11
N ASP A 226 -13.70 7.38 3.03
CA ASP A 226 -12.52 7.37 3.91
C ASP A 226 -11.62 8.58 3.61
N THR A 227 -11.24 9.33 4.64
CA THR A 227 -10.39 10.54 4.56
C THR A 227 -9.40 10.58 5.73
N LEU A 228 -8.32 11.36 5.58
CA LEU A 228 -7.27 11.60 6.59
C LEU A 228 -6.80 13.06 6.51
N PRO A 229 -6.16 13.63 7.55
CA PRO A 229 -5.75 15.04 7.55
C PRO A 229 -4.89 15.38 6.32
N GLY A 230 -5.18 16.51 5.67
CA GLY A 230 -4.58 16.89 4.37
C GLY A 230 -5.45 16.56 3.14
N ASN A 231 -6.56 15.83 3.31
CA ASN A 231 -7.62 15.80 2.29
C ASN A 231 -8.49 17.06 2.29
N SER A 232 -8.34 18.00 3.24
CA SER A 232 -8.96 19.33 3.18
C SER A 232 -8.82 19.94 1.79
N GLY A 233 -9.93 20.32 1.16
CA GLY A 233 -9.98 20.86 -0.20
C GLY A 233 -10.07 19.80 -1.31
N SER A 234 -10.21 18.50 -0.97
CA SER A 234 -10.44 17.44 -1.95
C SER A 234 -11.81 17.59 -2.63
N PRO A 235 -11.90 17.34 -3.94
CA PRO A 235 -13.19 17.26 -4.63
C PRO A 235 -13.96 16.00 -4.20
N VAL A 236 -15.21 16.18 -3.78
CA VAL A 236 -16.21 15.11 -3.73
C VAL A 236 -16.84 15.03 -5.11
N ILE A 237 -16.56 13.95 -5.84
CA ILE A 237 -16.97 13.70 -7.21
C ILE A 237 -18.18 12.77 -7.20
N ASP A 238 -19.24 13.10 -7.95
CA ASP A 238 -20.30 12.14 -8.23
C ASP A 238 -19.85 11.13 -9.28
N ALA A 239 -19.95 9.83 -8.96
CA ALA A 239 -19.46 8.74 -9.79
C ALA A 239 -20.23 8.57 -11.12
N SER A 240 -21.45 9.10 -11.19
CA SER A 240 -22.36 9.03 -12.34
C SER A 240 -22.19 10.24 -13.24
N LEU A 241 -22.09 11.44 -12.67
CA LEU A 241 -21.92 12.70 -13.38
C LEU A 241 -20.47 12.99 -13.79
N GLN A 242 -19.50 12.37 -13.11
CA GLN A 242 -18.06 12.61 -13.28
C GLN A 242 -17.70 14.10 -13.14
N ALA A 243 -18.35 14.75 -12.17
CA ALA A 243 -18.22 16.16 -11.83
C ALA A 243 -18.15 16.35 -10.32
N VAL A 244 -17.56 17.45 -9.87
CA VAL A 244 -17.43 17.80 -8.45
C VAL A 244 -18.75 18.35 -7.93
N VAL A 245 -19.29 17.70 -6.91
CA VAL A 245 -20.58 18.01 -6.25
C VAL A 245 -20.41 18.53 -4.83
N GLY A 246 -19.19 18.47 -4.28
CA GLY A 246 -18.84 19.11 -3.03
C GLY A 246 -17.33 19.28 -2.80
N LEU A 247 -16.98 20.10 -1.83
CA LEU A 247 -15.61 20.35 -1.37
C LEU A 247 -15.43 19.74 0.03
N HIS A 248 -14.64 18.68 0.18
CA HIS A 248 -14.44 18.02 1.47
C HIS A 248 -13.66 18.92 2.45
N HIS A 249 -14.03 18.87 3.74
CA HIS A 249 -13.68 19.91 4.72
C HIS A 249 -13.35 19.39 6.15
N ALA A 250 -14.02 18.34 6.67
CA ALA A 250 -13.83 17.83 8.04
C ALA A 250 -14.47 16.43 8.25
N GLY A 251 -14.22 15.78 9.40
CA GLY A 251 -14.93 14.56 9.84
C GLY A 251 -15.44 14.54 11.30
N SER A 252 -16.48 13.76 11.62
CA SER A 252 -16.95 13.52 13.01
C SER A 252 -16.72 12.09 13.48
N ARG A 253 -15.78 11.91 14.42
CA ARG A 253 -15.43 10.59 14.97
C ARG A 253 -16.50 9.96 15.86
N LYS A 254 -17.45 10.77 16.32
CA LYS A 254 -18.59 10.36 17.14
C LYS A 254 -19.72 9.75 16.30
N ASP A 255 -19.92 10.30 15.10
CA ASP A 255 -21.07 10.00 14.25
C ASP A 255 -20.70 9.12 13.04
N ALA A 256 -19.40 8.84 12.86
CA ALA A 256 -18.82 7.99 11.82
C ALA A 256 -19.07 8.47 10.37
N VAL A 257 -19.05 9.78 10.17
CA VAL A 257 -19.38 10.46 8.91
C VAL A 257 -18.42 11.63 8.66
N ASN A 258 -18.07 11.84 7.40
CA ASN A 258 -17.24 12.96 6.93
C ASN A 258 -18.10 14.01 6.21
N PHE A 259 -17.60 15.24 6.17
CA PHE A 259 -18.33 16.43 5.72
C PHE A 259 -17.67 17.11 4.53
N ALA A 260 -18.53 17.63 3.65
CA ALA A 260 -18.19 18.49 2.55
C ALA A 260 -19.16 19.67 2.46
N ILE A 261 -18.73 20.75 1.80
CA ILE A 261 -19.58 21.88 1.44
C ILE A 261 -20.16 21.59 0.04
N PRO A 262 -21.49 21.60 -0.16
CA PRO A 262 -22.10 21.34 -1.47
C PRO A 262 -21.62 22.34 -2.52
N MET A 263 -21.21 21.85 -3.70
CA MET A 263 -20.68 22.70 -4.76
C MET A 263 -21.74 23.68 -5.30
N ALA A 264 -23.03 23.32 -5.21
CA ALA A 264 -24.15 24.23 -5.47
C ALA A 264 -24.08 25.52 -4.63
N ALA A 265 -23.78 25.42 -3.33
CA ALA A 265 -23.70 26.57 -2.44
C ALA A 265 -22.44 27.43 -2.68
N ILE A 266 -21.35 26.82 -3.16
CA ILE A 266 -20.13 27.54 -3.57
C ILE A 266 -20.42 28.32 -4.86
N ILE A 267 -21.03 27.67 -5.87
CA ILE A 267 -21.39 28.32 -7.14
C ILE A 267 -22.44 29.44 -6.95
N GLU A 268 -23.39 29.28 -6.04
CA GLU A 268 -24.37 30.34 -5.70
C GLU A 268 -23.72 31.60 -5.08
N ARG A 269 -22.55 31.45 -4.42
CA ARG A 269 -21.80 32.57 -3.84
C ARG A 269 -20.69 33.12 -4.72
N SER A 270 -20.22 32.33 -5.69
CA SER A 270 -19.05 32.69 -6.48
C SER A 270 -19.37 33.66 -7.61
N ASN A 271 -18.48 34.62 -7.81
CA ASN A 271 -18.46 35.56 -8.93
C ASN A 271 -17.57 35.07 -10.07
N VAL A 272 -16.87 33.93 -9.88
CA VAL A 272 -15.86 33.38 -10.80
C VAL A 272 -16.22 31.97 -11.26
N LEU A 273 -16.75 31.12 -10.38
CA LEU A 273 -17.04 29.70 -10.69
C LEU A 273 -18.39 29.53 -11.39
N VAL A 274 -18.44 28.65 -12.40
CA VAL A 274 -19.63 28.37 -13.21
C VAL A 274 -19.86 26.86 -13.33
N ALA A 275 -21.12 26.42 -13.23
CA ALA A 275 -21.50 25.03 -13.39
C ALA A 275 -21.30 24.51 -14.84
N SER A 276 -20.79 23.29 -14.99
CA SER A 276 -20.44 22.68 -16.28
C SER A 276 -21.57 21.87 -16.93
N LEU A 277 -22.73 21.78 -16.30
CA LEU A 277 -23.91 21.04 -16.76
C LEU A 277 -25.15 21.93 -16.60
N GLY A 278 -25.79 22.26 -17.73
CA GLY A 278 -27.04 23.03 -17.76
C GLY A 278 -28.19 22.22 -18.34
N THR A 279 -29.38 22.44 -17.80
CA THR A 279 -30.67 22.06 -18.39
C THR A 279 -31.63 23.21 -18.19
N ASP A 280 -32.29 23.66 -19.25
CA ASP A 280 -33.16 24.83 -19.20
C ASP A 280 -34.36 24.64 -18.27
N THR A 281 -34.49 25.52 -17.27
CA THR A 281 -35.79 25.96 -16.75
C THR A 281 -35.61 27.33 -16.08
N PRO A 282 -36.13 28.43 -16.65
CA PRO A 282 -36.08 29.73 -15.98
C PRO A 282 -37.09 29.77 -14.82
N VAL A 283 -36.62 29.49 -13.61
CA VAL A 283 -37.40 29.75 -12.40
C VAL A 283 -37.49 31.27 -12.19
N PRO A 284 -38.68 31.87 -11.93
CA PRO A 284 -38.85 33.31 -12.08
C PRO A 284 -38.13 34.15 -11.01
N ALA A 285 -37.62 35.31 -11.43
CA ALA A 285 -37.14 36.32 -10.50
C ALA A 285 -38.31 36.87 -9.64
N PRO A 286 -38.17 36.93 -8.31
CA PRO A 286 -39.03 37.76 -7.48
C PRO A 286 -38.76 39.24 -7.80
N GLN A 287 -39.70 39.91 -8.46
CA GLN A 287 -39.62 41.37 -8.61
C GLN A 287 -39.95 42.09 -7.30
N PRO A 288 -39.46 43.34 -7.13
CA PRO A 288 -39.30 43.95 -5.80
C PRO A 288 -40.56 44.65 -5.30
N ASP A 289 -40.61 44.92 -3.99
CA ASP A 289 -41.46 45.98 -3.45
C ASP A 289 -40.85 46.70 -2.23
N THR A 290 -41.02 48.02 -2.22
CA THR A 290 -40.90 48.97 -1.08
C THR A 290 -39.59 49.10 -0.26
N GLN A 291 -38.79 50.09 -0.66
CA GLN A 291 -37.89 50.94 0.18
C GLN A 291 -38.66 51.85 1.19
N PRO A 292 -38.00 52.68 2.04
CA PRO A 292 -36.58 52.73 2.46
C PRO A 292 -36.48 52.50 4.02
N ASP A 293 -35.87 53.25 4.97
CA ASP A 293 -35.02 54.47 5.09
C ASP A 293 -34.49 54.56 6.57
N PRO A 294 -33.58 55.48 7.00
CA PRO A 294 -32.59 56.28 6.26
C PRO A 294 -31.13 56.16 6.80
N GLN A 295 -30.14 56.61 6.00
CA GLN A 295 -28.79 56.97 6.49
C GLN A 295 -28.70 58.47 6.84
N PRO A 296 -27.73 58.86 7.70
CA PRO A 296 -27.12 60.19 7.69
C PRO A 296 -25.69 60.18 7.10
N GLN A 297 -25.42 61.12 6.21
CA GLN A 297 -24.14 61.51 5.58
C GLN A 297 -24.19 63.05 5.34
N PRO A 298 -23.15 63.76 4.83
CA PRO A 298 -21.69 63.53 4.75
C PRO A 298 -20.87 64.80 5.19
N GLN A 299 -19.64 64.99 4.65
CA GLN A 299 -18.90 66.26 4.36
C GLN A 299 -17.86 66.84 5.37
N PRO A 300 -16.83 67.61 4.92
CA PRO A 300 -16.14 67.59 3.59
C PRO A 300 -14.59 67.81 3.56
N GLU A 301 -13.96 67.28 2.49
CA GLU A 301 -12.85 67.81 1.64
C GLU A 301 -11.40 68.08 2.14
N ALA A 302 -10.50 68.29 1.14
CA ALA A 302 -9.03 68.25 1.14
C ALA A 302 -8.43 69.63 0.69
N PRO A 303 -7.31 69.83 -0.08
CA PRO A 303 -6.16 69.00 -0.48
C PRO A 303 -4.75 69.71 -0.40
N LYS A 304 -3.63 69.00 -0.74
CA LYS A 304 -2.58 69.45 -1.73
C LYS A 304 -1.26 68.63 -1.78
N GLN A 305 -0.66 68.64 -2.97
CA GLN A 305 0.74 68.37 -3.38
C GLN A 305 1.27 69.67 -4.09
N PRO A 306 2.49 69.80 -4.70
CA PRO A 306 3.50 68.80 -5.13
C PRO A 306 5.00 69.18 -4.86
N GLU A 307 5.93 68.61 -5.65
CA GLU A 307 7.36 69.00 -5.87
C GLU A 307 8.39 68.59 -4.77
N THR A 308 9.64 68.15 -5.03
CA THR A 308 10.39 67.85 -6.29
C THR A 308 11.54 66.82 -6.05
N GLN A 309 12.17 66.30 -7.11
CA GLN A 309 13.33 65.37 -7.12
C GLN A 309 14.69 66.11 -7.04
N PRO A 310 15.81 65.44 -6.69
CA PRO A 310 16.77 65.07 -7.75
C PRO A 310 17.51 63.71 -7.55
N ASP A 311 17.92 63.14 -8.67
CA ASP A 311 18.76 61.94 -8.86
C ASP A 311 19.88 62.27 -9.87
N PRO A 312 20.89 61.40 -10.15
CA PRO A 312 21.30 60.17 -9.45
C PRO A 312 22.80 60.11 -9.10
N VAL A 313 23.22 59.08 -8.35
CA VAL A 313 24.53 58.42 -8.54
C VAL A 313 24.26 56.93 -8.67
N ALA A 314 24.85 56.28 -9.68
CA ALA A 314 24.51 54.91 -10.04
C ALA A 314 24.83 53.89 -8.93
N VAL A 315 23.81 53.13 -8.55
CA VAL A 315 23.92 51.88 -7.78
C VAL A 315 23.81 50.72 -8.77
N ALA A 316 24.63 49.67 -8.60
CA ALA A 316 24.52 48.47 -9.42
C ALA A 316 23.17 47.77 -9.16
N ASP A 317 22.45 47.42 -10.23
CA ASP A 317 21.20 46.67 -10.14
C ASP A 317 21.51 45.17 -10.26
N PRO A 318 21.44 44.39 -9.17
CA PRO A 318 21.79 42.97 -9.20
C PRO A 318 20.80 42.13 -10.03
N ILE A 319 19.59 42.64 -10.33
CA ILE A 319 18.64 41.99 -11.22
C ILE A 319 19.11 42.20 -12.67
N CYS A 320 19.49 43.42 -13.05
CA CYS A 320 20.02 43.67 -14.40
C CYS A 320 21.41 43.07 -14.62
N ASP A 321 22.30 43.02 -13.63
CA ASP A 321 23.58 42.29 -13.73
C ASP A 321 23.34 40.78 -13.89
N ALA A 322 22.38 40.19 -13.17
CA ALA A 322 22.03 38.78 -13.30
C ALA A 322 21.36 38.46 -14.65
N LEU A 323 20.39 39.27 -15.09
CA LEU A 323 19.74 39.12 -16.39
C LEU A 323 20.74 39.27 -17.56
N TYR A 324 21.72 40.17 -17.46
CA TYR A 324 22.77 40.28 -18.47
C TYR A 324 23.72 39.06 -18.45
N ALA A 325 24.08 38.55 -17.26
CA ALA A 325 24.89 37.36 -17.14
C ALA A 325 24.19 36.11 -17.71
N GLU A 326 22.88 36.02 -17.57
CA GLU A 326 22.05 34.93 -18.08
C GLU A 326 21.74 35.09 -19.59
N ALA A 327 21.47 36.30 -20.09
CA ALA A 327 21.40 36.56 -21.53
C ALA A 327 22.68 36.15 -22.26
N LYS A 328 23.83 36.40 -21.61
CA LYS A 328 25.16 35.95 -22.04
C LYS A 328 25.38 34.44 -21.87
N SER A 329 24.68 33.76 -20.97
CA SER A 329 24.76 32.30 -20.82
C SER A 329 24.04 31.59 -21.96
N TYR A 330 22.89 32.12 -22.41
CA TYR A 330 22.18 31.64 -23.59
C TYR A 330 22.86 32.00 -24.92
N ASN A 331 23.42 33.21 -25.04
CA ASN A 331 24.04 33.72 -26.27
C ASN A 331 23.08 33.59 -27.49
N GLN A 332 21.84 34.04 -27.30
CA GLN A 332 20.76 34.03 -28.30
C GLN A 332 20.05 35.39 -28.32
N CYS A 333 19.53 35.78 -29.49
CA CYS A 333 18.94 37.10 -29.75
C CYS A 333 17.82 37.46 -28.77
N PHE A 334 16.81 36.59 -28.63
CA PHE A 334 15.69 36.78 -27.71
C PHE A 334 16.12 37.04 -26.26
N ALA A 335 17.25 36.49 -25.82
CA ALA A 335 17.72 36.64 -24.44
C ALA A 335 18.34 38.02 -24.20
N TYR A 336 19.05 38.56 -25.19
CA TYR A 336 19.51 39.95 -25.17
C TYR A 336 18.39 40.96 -25.43
N GLU A 337 17.37 40.61 -26.21
CA GLU A 337 16.17 41.43 -26.43
C GLU A 337 15.35 41.57 -25.14
N VAL A 338 15.03 40.47 -24.46
CA VAL A 338 14.36 40.49 -23.13
C VAL A 338 15.19 41.28 -22.10
N TYR A 339 16.52 41.18 -22.13
CA TYR A 339 17.37 42.01 -21.30
C TYR A 339 17.21 43.51 -21.61
N LEU A 340 17.14 43.88 -22.89
CA LEU A 340 16.97 45.28 -23.29
C LEU A 340 15.58 45.83 -22.96
N GLU A 341 14.51 45.05 -23.14
CA GLU A 341 13.15 45.47 -22.75
C GLU A 341 13.06 45.86 -21.26
N GLN A 342 13.79 45.13 -20.40
CA GLN A 342 13.66 45.28 -18.94
C GLN A 342 14.79 46.11 -18.29
N CYS A 343 15.94 46.27 -18.96
CA CYS A 343 17.14 46.94 -18.44
C CYS A 343 17.79 47.94 -19.43
N ASP A 344 17.02 48.56 -20.34
CA ASP A 344 17.55 49.43 -21.41
C ASP A 344 18.49 50.57 -20.94
N SER A 345 18.24 51.09 -19.73
CA SER A 345 19.01 52.16 -19.10
C SER A 345 20.24 51.68 -18.30
N HIS A 346 20.42 50.38 -18.13
CA HIS A 346 21.54 49.80 -17.38
C HIS A 346 22.85 49.91 -18.19
N PRO A 347 24.04 50.14 -17.58
CA PRO A 347 25.29 50.36 -18.33
C PRO A 347 25.69 49.23 -19.30
N LEU A 348 25.21 48.00 -19.07
CA LEU A 348 25.48 46.83 -19.93
C LEU A 348 24.54 46.75 -21.15
N SER A 349 23.48 47.57 -21.23
CA SER A 349 22.57 47.63 -22.40
C SER A 349 23.29 48.03 -23.68
N ILE A 350 24.36 48.83 -23.60
CA ILE A 350 25.20 49.20 -24.73
C ILE A 350 25.85 47.96 -25.37
N LEU A 351 26.21 46.96 -24.57
CA LEU A 351 26.80 45.71 -25.05
C LEU A 351 25.73 44.78 -25.64
N ALA A 352 24.57 44.68 -25.00
CA ALA A 352 23.44 43.90 -25.54
C ALA A 352 22.91 44.47 -26.87
N LYS A 353 22.78 45.81 -26.99
CA LYS A 353 22.47 46.50 -28.25
C LYS A 353 23.51 46.21 -29.33
N GLY A 354 24.79 46.15 -28.96
CA GLY A 354 25.88 45.75 -29.86
C GLY A 354 25.78 44.31 -30.36
N PHE A 355 25.34 43.37 -29.50
CA PHE A 355 25.12 41.96 -29.89
C PHE A 355 23.93 41.81 -30.84
N VAL A 356 22.77 42.38 -30.47
CA VAL A 356 21.54 42.28 -31.29
C VAL A 356 21.75 42.94 -32.66
N ALA A 357 22.42 44.09 -32.73
CA ALA A 357 22.74 44.76 -33.98
C ALA A 357 23.78 44.04 -34.87
N ALA A 358 24.45 43.00 -34.37
CA ALA A 358 25.47 42.23 -35.09
C ALA A 358 24.99 40.85 -35.55
N GLU A 359 24.19 40.14 -34.73
CA GLU A 359 23.95 38.70 -34.88
C GLU A 359 22.48 38.31 -35.20
N CYS A 360 21.52 39.25 -35.19
CA CYS A 360 20.09 38.93 -34.94
C CYS A 360 19.10 39.32 -36.05
N SER A 361 19.39 39.00 -37.32
CA SER A 361 18.53 39.38 -38.46
C SER A 361 17.68 38.23 -39.04
N ASP A 362 16.36 38.33 -38.86
CA ASP A 362 15.24 37.74 -39.65
C ASP A 362 15.09 36.21 -39.83
N LEU A 363 13.86 35.70 -39.61
CA LEU A 363 12.99 35.03 -40.61
C LEU A 363 11.64 34.56 -40.00
N ALA A 364 10.54 34.53 -40.79
CA ALA A 364 9.19 34.19 -40.32
C ALA A 364 8.26 33.52 -41.38
N GLU A 365 7.19 32.87 -40.87
CA GLU A 365 5.95 32.37 -41.52
C GLU A 365 5.97 31.41 -42.74
N GLN A 366 5.23 30.29 -42.63
CA GLN A 366 4.40 29.68 -43.71
C GLN A 366 3.19 28.89 -43.15
N PRO A 367 2.01 28.88 -43.83
CA PRO A 367 0.79 28.16 -43.42
C PRO A 367 0.60 26.78 -44.12
N ALA A 368 -0.47 26.04 -43.76
CA ALA A 368 -0.73 24.65 -44.18
C ALA A 368 -1.96 24.46 -45.11
N ASP A 369 -1.99 23.34 -45.85
CA ASP A 369 -2.96 23.01 -46.92
C ASP A 369 -4.33 22.47 -46.45
N PRO A 370 -5.40 22.62 -47.28
CA PRO A 370 -6.77 22.19 -46.95
C PRO A 370 -7.12 20.74 -47.35
N ILE A 371 -8.03 20.12 -46.59
CA ILE A 371 -8.58 18.77 -46.86
C ILE A 371 -10.05 18.85 -47.31
N THR A 372 -10.41 18.10 -48.35
CA THR A 372 -11.78 18.01 -48.89
C THR A 372 -12.62 16.88 -48.27
N PRO A 373 -13.96 17.03 -48.18
CA PRO A 373 -14.83 16.04 -47.54
C PRO A 373 -15.14 14.82 -48.44
N GLN A 374 -15.35 13.65 -47.80
CA GLN A 374 -15.82 12.41 -48.42
C GLN A 374 -17.31 12.17 -48.10
N PRO A 375 -18.10 11.50 -48.99
CA PRO A 375 -19.53 11.28 -48.80
C PRO A 375 -19.85 10.07 -47.89
N GLN A 376 -20.95 10.15 -47.14
CA GLN A 376 -21.44 9.05 -46.28
C GLN A 376 -22.38 8.07 -47.01
N PRO A 377 -22.32 6.76 -46.73
CA PRO A 377 -23.33 5.78 -47.16
C PRO A 377 -24.56 5.77 -46.19
N PRO A 378 -25.77 5.42 -46.66
CA PRO A 378 -27.01 5.58 -45.87
C PRO A 378 -27.59 4.29 -45.26
N VAL A 379 -28.52 4.50 -44.32
CA VAL A 379 -29.43 3.53 -43.64
C VAL A 379 -28.78 2.66 -42.56
N GLN A 380 -29.51 2.48 -41.44
CA GLN A 380 -29.01 1.86 -40.20
C GLN A 380 -28.54 0.41 -40.40
N ALA A 381 -27.26 0.17 -40.13
CA ALA A 381 -26.74 -1.17 -39.88
C ALA A 381 -27.12 -1.65 -38.46
N ASN A 382 -27.31 -2.95 -38.29
CA ASN A 382 -27.49 -3.55 -36.97
C ASN A 382 -26.26 -3.30 -36.09
N LEU A 383 -26.46 -3.09 -34.78
CA LEU A 383 -25.39 -2.71 -33.85
C LEU A 383 -24.17 -3.64 -33.87
N ARG A 384 -24.35 -4.93 -34.20
CA ARG A 384 -23.27 -5.85 -34.59
C ARG A 384 -23.69 -6.71 -35.79
N PRO A 385 -22.73 -7.23 -36.59
CA PRO A 385 -23.05 -7.97 -37.82
C PRO A 385 -23.96 -9.20 -37.62
N TRP A 386 -23.86 -9.85 -36.46
CA TRP A 386 -24.64 -11.05 -36.12
C TRP A 386 -26.03 -10.75 -35.52
N CYS A 387 -26.35 -9.49 -35.22
CA CYS A 387 -27.66 -9.11 -34.63
C CYS A 387 -28.85 -9.24 -35.58
N GLY A 388 -28.60 -9.47 -36.88
CA GLY A 388 -29.65 -9.83 -37.84
C GLY A 388 -30.01 -11.33 -37.85
N ASN A 389 -29.31 -12.16 -37.07
CA ASN A 389 -29.51 -13.61 -37.07
C ASN A 389 -30.70 -14.02 -36.18
N GLY A 390 -31.58 -14.88 -36.70
CA GLY A 390 -32.63 -15.49 -35.90
C GLY A 390 -32.06 -16.51 -34.90
N GLY A 391 -32.54 -16.47 -33.65
CA GLY A 391 -32.16 -17.43 -32.60
C GLY A 391 -31.17 -16.93 -31.55
N LEU A 392 -30.98 -15.61 -31.41
CA LEU A 392 -30.15 -15.00 -30.36
C LEU A 392 -30.55 -15.49 -28.96
N ASN A 393 -29.56 -15.74 -28.10
CA ASN A 393 -29.79 -16.00 -26.68
C ASN A 393 -30.15 -14.70 -25.91
N ALA A 394 -30.44 -14.79 -24.60
CA ALA A 394 -30.85 -13.61 -23.81
C ALA A 394 -29.75 -12.53 -23.67
N ALA A 395 -28.49 -12.94 -23.52
CA ALA A 395 -27.34 -12.03 -23.50
C ALA A 395 -27.10 -11.39 -24.88
N GLU A 396 -27.18 -12.21 -25.93
CA GLU A 396 -27.03 -11.77 -27.32
C GLU A 396 -28.13 -10.79 -27.73
N SER A 397 -29.38 -11.02 -27.28
CA SER A 397 -30.50 -10.10 -27.48
C SER A 397 -30.28 -8.77 -26.77
N ALA A 398 -29.73 -8.77 -25.55
CA ALA A 398 -29.40 -7.55 -24.82
C ALA A 398 -28.24 -6.77 -25.49
N ILE A 399 -27.18 -7.48 -25.90
CA ILE A 399 -26.04 -6.91 -26.66
C ILE A 399 -26.51 -6.28 -27.99
N CYS A 400 -27.51 -6.88 -28.64
CA CYS A 400 -28.10 -6.35 -29.88
C CYS A 400 -29.12 -5.22 -29.69
N ALA A 401 -29.55 -4.94 -28.45
CA ALA A 401 -30.45 -3.84 -28.11
C ALA A 401 -29.71 -2.62 -27.51
N ASP A 402 -28.48 -2.81 -27.01
CA ASP A 402 -27.71 -1.81 -26.28
C ASP A 402 -26.40 -1.46 -27.02
N PRO A 403 -26.25 -0.22 -27.53
CA PRO A 403 -25.03 0.22 -28.24
C PRO A 403 -23.73 0.13 -27.43
N TYR A 404 -23.80 0.24 -26.11
CA TYR A 404 -22.63 0.14 -25.24
C TYR A 404 -22.18 -1.32 -25.09
N LEU A 405 -23.12 -2.25 -24.91
CA LEU A 405 -22.81 -3.68 -24.89
C LEU A 405 -22.38 -4.20 -26.27
N ALA A 406 -22.97 -3.69 -27.34
CA ALA A 406 -22.56 -3.96 -28.72
C ALA A 406 -21.07 -3.63 -28.93
N GLY A 407 -20.66 -2.41 -28.57
CA GLY A 407 -19.27 -1.95 -28.64
C GLY A 407 -18.32 -2.74 -27.74
N LEU A 408 -18.73 -3.08 -26.52
CA LEU A 408 -17.92 -3.92 -25.62
C LEU A 408 -17.67 -5.33 -26.19
N ASP A 409 -18.66 -6.00 -26.79
CA ASP A 409 -18.41 -7.29 -27.46
C ASP A 409 -17.57 -7.11 -28.77
N GLU A 410 -17.45 -5.89 -29.32
CA GLU A 410 -16.53 -5.60 -30.44
C GLU A 410 -15.09 -5.40 -29.94
N GLU A 411 -14.90 -4.66 -28.85
CA GLU A 411 -13.61 -4.57 -28.17
C GLU A 411 -13.09 -5.93 -27.71
N ILE A 412 -13.98 -6.84 -27.30
CA ILE A 412 -13.63 -8.24 -26.98
C ILE A 412 -13.10 -8.97 -28.22
N GLU A 413 -13.80 -8.93 -29.36
CA GLU A 413 -13.33 -9.57 -30.61
C GLU A 413 -11.99 -8.97 -31.06
N LEU A 414 -11.84 -7.64 -30.99
CA LEU A 414 -10.58 -6.96 -31.31
C LEU A 414 -9.45 -7.33 -30.34
N ALA A 415 -9.74 -7.54 -29.06
CA ALA A 415 -8.75 -7.95 -28.06
C ALA A 415 -8.30 -9.41 -28.27
N TYR A 416 -9.24 -10.35 -28.51
CA TYR A 416 -8.89 -11.72 -28.89
C TYR A 416 -8.10 -11.75 -30.21
N GLY A 417 -8.52 -10.99 -31.23
CA GLY A 417 -7.81 -10.89 -32.52
C GLY A 417 -6.38 -10.34 -32.43
N ARG A 418 -6.05 -9.58 -31.38
CA ARG A 418 -4.68 -9.09 -31.09
C ARG A 418 -3.81 -10.13 -30.36
N GLN A 419 -4.40 -11.14 -29.70
CA GLN A 419 -3.67 -12.12 -28.90
C GLN A 419 -3.47 -13.45 -29.63
N SER A 420 -2.33 -13.57 -30.33
CA SER A 420 -1.88 -14.75 -31.08
C SER A 420 -1.69 -16.06 -30.28
N HIS A 421 -1.99 -16.06 -28.99
CA HIS A 421 -1.73 -17.14 -28.03
C HIS A 421 -2.97 -17.60 -27.24
N VAL A 422 -4.12 -16.93 -27.39
CA VAL A 422 -5.38 -17.35 -26.77
C VAL A 422 -6.24 -18.07 -27.82
N SER A 423 -6.75 -19.24 -27.48
CA SER A 423 -7.49 -20.07 -28.43
C SER A 423 -8.94 -19.63 -28.55
N ALA A 424 -9.53 -19.83 -29.74
CA ALA A 424 -10.98 -19.67 -29.96
C ALA A 424 -11.83 -20.54 -29.00
N ARG A 425 -11.25 -21.61 -28.44
CA ARG A 425 -11.87 -22.43 -27.40
C ARG A 425 -12.02 -21.68 -26.08
N GLU A 426 -11.02 -20.90 -25.66
CA GLU A 426 -11.08 -20.09 -24.43
C GLU A 426 -12.07 -18.92 -24.58
N GLN A 427 -12.12 -18.29 -25.77
CA GLN A 427 -13.16 -17.30 -26.11
C GLN A 427 -14.57 -17.90 -26.03
N SER A 428 -14.77 -19.08 -26.64
CA SER A 428 -16.04 -19.80 -26.61
C SER A 428 -16.44 -20.22 -25.17
N GLN A 429 -15.49 -20.72 -24.38
CA GLN A 429 -15.71 -21.09 -22.97
C GLN A 429 -16.07 -19.88 -22.10
N TRP A 430 -15.43 -18.72 -22.29
CA TRP A 430 -15.78 -17.50 -21.57
C TRP A 430 -17.16 -16.97 -21.96
N ARG A 431 -17.52 -17.01 -23.26
CA ARG A 431 -18.87 -16.60 -23.70
C ARG A 431 -19.96 -17.47 -23.04
N MET A 432 -19.88 -18.80 -23.19
CA MET A 432 -20.87 -19.72 -22.61
C MET A 432 -20.87 -19.76 -21.07
N GLY A 433 -19.70 -19.60 -20.44
CA GLY A 433 -19.52 -19.79 -18.99
C GLY A 433 -19.62 -18.52 -18.14
N THR A 434 -19.48 -17.34 -18.74
CA THR A 434 -19.41 -16.06 -18.02
C THR A 434 -20.30 -14.97 -18.63
N ARG A 435 -20.28 -14.77 -19.96
CA ARG A 435 -21.15 -13.78 -20.63
C ARG A 435 -22.61 -14.24 -20.59
N ASP A 436 -22.89 -15.41 -21.15
CA ASP A 436 -24.25 -15.93 -21.32
C ASP A 436 -24.89 -16.30 -19.97
N ALA A 437 -24.07 -16.53 -18.94
CA ALA A 437 -24.49 -16.74 -17.55
C ALA A 437 -25.15 -15.50 -16.90
N CYS A 438 -24.95 -14.29 -17.43
CA CYS A 438 -25.68 -13.08 -17.02
C CYS A 438 -27.12 -13.03 -17.57
N GLY A 439 -27.48 -13.88 -18.55
CA GLY A 439 -28.73 -13.72 -19.29
C GLY A 439 -28.82 -12.33 -19.92
N GLY A 440 -29.99 -11.69 -19.87
CA GLY A 440 -30.21 -10.34 -20.39
C GLY A 440 -29.90 -9.18 -19.42
N ASP A 441 -29.24 -9.43 -18.28
CA ASP A 441 -28.88 -8.37 -17.32
C ASP A 441 -27.74 -7.50 -17.87
N THR A 442 -28.07 -6.29 -18.31
CA THR A 442 -27.12 -5.36 -18.94
C THR A 442 -25.99 -4.90 -18.01
N GLY A 443 -26.26 -4.77 -16.71
CA GLY A 443 -25.25 -4.41 -15.70
C GLY A 443 -24.30 -5.57 -15.39
N CYS A 444 -24.81 -6.80 -15.37
CA CYS A 444 -24.00 -8.01 -15.28
C CYS A 444 -23.12 -8.17 -16.53
N LEU A 445 -23.73 -8.08 -17.72
CA LEU A 445 -23.05 -8.19 -19.02
C LEU A 445 -21.94 -7.15 -19.15
N GLY A 446 -22.26 -5.87 -18.97
CA GLY A 446 -21.29 -4.77 -19.05
C GLY A 446 -20.11 -5.02 -18.12
N ARG A 447 -20.36 -5.34 -16.84
CA ARG A 447 -19.29 -5.65 -15.88
C ARG A 447 -18.39 -6.80 -16.32
N VAL A 448 -18.93 -7.96 -16.71
CA VAL A 448 -18.09 -9.10 -17.09
C VAL A 448 -17.37 -8.87 -18.42
N MET A 449 -17.99 -8.14 -19.35
CA MET A 449 -17.42 -7.79 -20.64
C MET A 449 -16.25 -6.80 -20.48
N ILE A 450 -16.41 -5.72 -19.71
CA ILE A 450 -15.33 -4.78 -19.36
C ILE A 450 -14.17 -5.51 -18.66
N GLN A 451 -14.48 -6.42 -17.73
CA GLN A 451 -13.46 -7.23 -17.05
C GLN A 451 -12.67 -8.10 -18.04
N GLN A 452 -13.32 -8.68 -19.06
CA GLN A 452 -12.67 -9.49 -20.08
C GLN A 452 -11.87 -8.66 -21.08
N VAL A 453 -12.36 -7.50 -21.52
CA VAL A 453 -11.60 -6.54 -22.32
C VAL A 453 -10.33 -6.14 -21.57
N THR A 454 -10.48 -5.71 -20.31
CA THR A 454 -9.36 -5.32 -19.44
C THR A 454 -8.36 -6.46 -19.27
N TYR A 455 -8.82 -7.70 -19.04
CA TYR A 455 -7.95 -8.88 -18.95
C TYR A 455 -7.14 -9.10 -20.24
N LEU A 456 -7.78 -9.10 -21.41
CA LEU A 456 -7.12 -9.35 -22.70
C LEU A 456 -6.21 -8.18 -23.15
N GLN A 457 -6.44 -6.97 -22.64
CA GLN A 457 -5.56 -5.82 -22.89
C GLN A 457 -4.40 -5.70 -21.89
N THR A 458 -4.56 -6.20 -20.65
CA THR A 458 -3.56 -6.04 -19.57
C THR A 458 -2.82 -7.33 -19.18
N ALA A 459 -3.21 -8.50 -19.72
CA ALA A 459 -2.52 -9.77 -19.48
C ALA A 459 -1.03 -9.64 -19.88
N PRO A 460 -0.08 -9.73 -18.94
CA PRO A 460 1.32 -9.56 -19.25
C PRO A 460 1.81 -10.75 -20.08
N ALA A 461 2.59 -10.46 -21.12
CA ALA A 461 3.33 -11.48 -21.85
C ALA A 461 4.11 -12.38 -20.86
N PRO A 462 4.17 -13.71 -21.09
CA PRO A 462 4.61 -14.67 -20.08
C PRO A 462 6.02 -14.35 -19.56
N THR A 463 6.09 -13.95 -18.28
CA THR A 463 7.31 -13.37 -17.70
C THR A 463 8.48 -14.35 -17.66
N THR A 464 9.49 -14.05 -18.48
CA THR A 464 10.79 -14.74 -18.53
C THR A 464 11.47 -14.66 -17.16
N GLY A 465 11.50 -15.80 -16.46
CA GLY A 465 11.99 -15.90 -15.07
C GLY A 465 11.08 -16.71 -14.15
N THR A 466 9.85 -17.01 -14.56
CA THR A 466 8.96 -17.92 -13.82
C THR A 466 9.28 -19.38 -14.13
N ARG A 467 9.61 -20.19 -13.11
CA ARG A 467 9.84 -21.64 -13.20
C ARG A 467 8.72 -22.41 -12.49
N ARG A 468 7.86 -23.04 -13.28
CA ARG A 468 6.87 -24.03 -12.81
C ARG A 468 7.59 -25.34 -12.46
N ILE A 469 7.39 -25.84 -11.24
CA ILE A 469 7.86 -27.15 -10.79
C ILE A 469 6.62 -28.03 -10.60
N ALA A 470 6.38 -28.97 -11.52
CA ALA A 470 5.26 -29.90 -11.39
C ALA A 470 5.56 -30.97 -10.33
N GLY A 471 4.54 -31.37 -9.56
CA GLY A 471 4.70 -32.39 -8.53
C GLY A 471 3.44 -32.61 -7.68
N ASN A 472 3.47 -33.62 -6.82
CA ASN A 472 2.46 -33.81 -5.79
C ASN A 472 2.90 -33.08 -4.52
N TYR A 473 2.16 -32.04 -4.14
CA TYR A 473 2.43 -31.23 -2.95
C TYR A 473 1.49 -31.56 -1.78
N THR A 474 0.91 -32.76 -1.75
CA THR A 474 0.12 -33.25 -0.61
C THR A 474 1.02 -33.49 0.60
N LEU A 475 0.73 -32.80 1.70
CA LEU A 475 1.40 -32.96 2.99
C LEU A 475 0.91 -34.19 3.75
N GLY A 476 1.76 -34.70 4.65
CA GLY A 476 1.39 -35.75 5.58
C GLY A 476 0.27 -35.31 6.54
N SER A 477 -0.48 -36.27 7.09
CA SER A 477 -1.68 -36.03 7.91
C SER A 477 -1.48 -35.16 9.15
N SER A 478 -0.25 -35.00 9.62
CA SER A 478 0.16 -34.17 10.76
C SER A 478 0.56 -32.73 10.39
N GLN A 479 0.49 -32.33 9.11
CA GLN A 479 0.93 -31.02 8.61
C GLN A 479 -0.14 -30.34 7.76
N CYS A 480 -0.07 -29.01 7.67
CA CYS A 480 -0.79 -28.24 6.64
C CYS A 480 -0.05 -26.96 6.25
N TYR A 481 -0.35 -26.48 5.05
CA TYR A 481 -0.03 -25.14 4.58
C TYR A 481 -0.99 -24.13 5.20
N VAL A 482 -0.45 -22.99 5.63
CA VAL A 482 -1.22 -21.76 5.90
C VAL A 482 -1.47 -21.10 4.55
N VAL A 483 -2.63 -21.39 3.96
CA VAL A 483 -3.11 -20.72 2.74
C VAL A 483 -3.69 -19.38 3.15
N THR A 484 -3.18 -18.30 2.59
CA THR A 484 -3.60 -16.92 2.90
C THR A 484 -4.43 -16.29 1.78
N ALA A 485 -4.39 -16.84 0.57
CA ALA A 485 -5.34 -16.53 -0.50
C ALA A 485 -5.40 -17.67 -1.53
N SER A 486 -6.47 -17.68 -2.33
CA SER A 486 -6.49 -18.29 -3.65
C SER A 486 -6.95 -17.26 -4.69
N ARG A 487 -6.37 -17.27 -5.88
CA ARG A 487 -6.69 -16.35 -6.98
C ARG A 487 -6.77 -17.11 -8.32
N PRO A 488 -7.66 -16.72 -9.26
CA PRO A 488 -7.77 -17.39 -10.55
C PRO A 488 -6.50 -17.28 -11.42
N THR A 489 -5.73 -16.19 -11.34
CA THR A 489 -4.47 -16.07 -12.09
C THR A 489 -3.21 -16.03 -11.22
N LEU A 490 -2.08 -16.43 -11.83
CA LEU A 490 -0.75 -16.28 -11.24
C LEU A 490 -0.40 -14.81 -10.97
N SER A 491 -0.86 -13.87 -11.82
CA SER A 491 -0.56 -12.44 -11.68
C SER A 491 -1.15 -11.87 -10.40
N GLU A 492 -2.41 -12.19 -10.11
CA GLU A 492 -3.08 -11.81 -8.85
C GLU A 492 -2.44 -12.45 -7.63
N ALA A 493 -2.14 -13.76 -7.67
CA ALA A 493 -1.44 -14.45 -6.58
C ALA A 493 -0.05 -13.82 -6.32
N ALA A 494 0.63 -13.41 -7.38
CA ALA A 494 1.90 -12.70 -7.36
C ALA A 494 1.80 -11.23 -6.88
N ALA A 495 0.65 -10.57 -7.05
CA ALA A 495 0.38 -9.24 -6.53
C ALA A 495 0.06 -9.28 -5.04
N PHE A 496 -0.92 -10.10 -4.66
CA PHE A 496 -1.33 -10.35 -3.28
C PHE A 496 -0.15 -10.73 -2.38
N ALA A 497 0.75 -11.59 -2.86
CA ALA A 497 1.94 -11.99 -2.11
C ALA A 497 2.93 -10.84 -1.83
N ARG A 498 3.01 -9.81 -2.69
CA ARG A 498 3.84 -8.61 -2.45
C ARG A 498 3.16 -7.63 -1.51
N GLU A 499 1.85 -7.46 -1.65
CA GLU A 499 1.02 -6.52 -0.90
C GLU A 499 0.92 -6.91 0.58
N TRP A 500 0.51 -8.15 0.86
CA TRP A 500 0.33 -8.64 2.24
C TRP A 500 1.64 -8.98 2.94
N PHE A 501 2.69 -9.31 2.19
CA PHE A 501 3.93 -9.85 2.74
C PHE A 501 5.21 -9.23 2.13
N PRO A 502 5.33 -7.89 2.03
CA PRO A 502 6.39 -7.21 1.26
C PRO A 502 7.82 -7.54 1.73
N SER A 503 7.99 -7.88 3.01
CA SER A 503 9.29 -8.26 3.62
C SER A 503 9.53 -9.77 3.68
N ARG A 504 8.63 -10.61 3.14
CA ARG A 504 8.65 -12.08 3.29
C ARG A 504 9.07 -12.82 2.02
N GLY A 505 10.38 -12.96 1.84
CA GLY A 505 10.95 -13.79 0.78
C GLY A 505 10.69 -15.31 0.90
N ASP A 506 9.82 -15.77 1.81
CA ASP A 506 9.51 -17.19 2.04
C ASP A 506 8.09 -17.62 1.64
N VAL A 507 7.24 -16.67 1.20
CA VAL A 507 5.91 -16.93 0.66
C VAL A 507 6.01 -17.75 -0.63
N ARG A 508 5.13 -18.74 -0.77
CA ARG A 508 5.09 -19.69 -1.90
C ARG A 508 3.78 -19.54 -2.66
N ILE A 509 3.79 -19.84 -3.95
CA ILE A 509 2.59 -19.88 -4.81
C ILE A 509 2.47 -21.27 -5.41
N PHE A 510 1.30 -21.90 -5.26
CA PHE A 510 1.00 -23.21 -5.83
C PHE A 510 -0.14 -23.14 -6.83
N GLU A 511 0.05 -23.74 -7.99
CA GLU A 511 -1.02 -23.99 -8.95
C GLU A 511 -1.85 -25.19 -8.50
N SER A 512 -3.17 -25.06 -8.53
CA SER A 512 -4.14 -26.09 -8.15
C SER A 512 -4.79 -26.74 -9.37
N ASN A 513 -5.24 -27.99 -9.23
CA ASN A 513 -5.86 -28.77 -10.31
C ASN A 513 -7.18 -28.20 -10.88
N ASN A 514 -7.72 -27.13 -10.28
CA ASN A 514 -8.87 -26.36 -10.78
C ASN A 514 -8.45 -25.02 -11.42
N GLY A 515 -7.16 -24.82 -11.73
CA GLY A 515 -6.61 -23.60 -12.36
C GLY A 515 -6.24 -22.47 -11.39
N TYR A 516 -6.68 -22.53 -10.12
CA TYR A 516 -6.42 -21.47 -9.15
C TYR A 516 -5.01 -21.52 -8.55
N PHE A 517 -4.45 -20.35 -8.27
CA PHE A 517 -3.16 -20.16 -7.63
C PHE A 517 -3.33 -19.83 -6.15
N ALA A 518 -2.87 -20.74 -5.28
CA ALA A 518 -2.93 -20.59 -3.83
C ALA A 518 -1.64 -19.93 -3.30
N VAL A 519 -1.79 -18.87 -2.50
CA VAL A 519 -0.69 -18.19 -1.81
C VAL A 519 -0.52 -18.81 -0.43
N VAL A 520 0.70 -19.23 -0.10
CA VAL A 520 1.03 -19.98 1.11
C VAL A 520 2.15 -19.29 1.88
N LEU A 521 1.89 -18.92 3.13
CA LEU A 521 2.85 -18.25 4.00
C LEU A 521 3.82 -19.21 4.70
N ALA A 522 3.35 -20.40 5.10
CA ALA A 522 4.12 -21.33 5.92
C ALA A 522 3.59 -22.77 5.84
N THR A 523 4.41 -23.74 6.25
CA THR A 523 3.93 -25.08 6.65
C THR A 523 3.97 -25.19 8.17
N ILE A 524 2.89 -25.68 8.78
CA ILE A 524 2.75 -25.82 10.24
C ILE A 524 2.24 -27.22 10.63
N SER A 525 2.33 -27.54 11.92
CA SER A 525 1.76 -28.78 12.48
C SER A 525 0.25 -28.66 12.59
N LYS A 526 -0.48 -29.61 11.99
CA LYS A 526 -1.95 -29.61 11.91
C LYS A 526 -2.62 -29.62 13.29
N GLY A 527 -2.04 -30.34 14.27
CA GLY A 527 -2.54 -30.39 15.64
C GLY A 527 -2.45 -29.07 16.43
N ASN A 528 -1.83 -28.04 15.83
CA ASN A 528 -1.74 -26.68 16.39
C ASN A 528 -2.35 -25.63 15.44
N ALA A 529 -2.92 -26.04 14.30
CA ALA A 529 -3.22 -25.10 13.21
C ALA A 529 -4.26 -24.05 13.59
N ASP A 530 -5.34 -24.45 14.28
CA ASP A 530 -6.43 -23.55 14.64
C ASP A 530 -5.96 -22.46 15.63
N ALA A 531 -5.13 -22.83 16.60
CA ALA A 531 -4.55 -21.88 17.56
C ALA A 531 -3.56 -20.91 16.89
N MET A 532 -2.72 -21.39 15.97
CA MET A 532 -1.79 -20.54 15.21
C MET A 532 -2.52 -19.62 14.24
N LEU A 533 -3.56 -20.11 13.55
CA LEU A 533 -4.41 -19.30 12.66
C LEU A 533 -5.18 -18.24 13.46
N ALA A 534 -5.72 -18.58 14.63
CA ALA A 534 -6.39 -17.62 15.50
C ALA A 534 -5.44 -16.51 15.99
N ASP A 535 -4.23 -16.87 16.46
CA ASP A 535 -3.22 -15.91 16.90
C ASP A 535 -2.77 -14.98 15.76
N TYR A 536 -2.53 -15.51 14.57
CA TYR A 536 -2.09 -14.71 13.41
C TYR A 536 -3.21 -13.80 12.89
N LYS A 537 -4.48 -14.26 12.90
CA LYS A 537 -5.64 -13.42 12.55
C LYS A 537 -5.90 -12.33 13.59
N ALA A 538 -5.81 -12.66 14.88
CA ALA A 538 -5.97 -11.68 15.97
C ALA A 538 -4.90 -10.57 15.93
N ARG A 539 -3.68 -10.91 15.52
CA ARG A 539 -2.59 -9.93 15.29
C ARG A 539 -2.61 -9.29 13.89
N ARG A 540 -3.65 -9.53 13.09
CA ARG A 540 -3.79 -9.08 11.69
C ARG A 540 -2.60 -9.42 10.78
N SER A 541 -1.80 -10.44 11.11
CA SER A 541 -0.60 -10.83 10.34
C SER A 541 -0.89 -11.78 9.18
N ILE A 542 -2.12 -12.29 9.08
CA ILE A 542 -2.69 -12.98 7.92
C ILE A 542 -4.17 -12.57 7.73
N PRO A 543 -4.74 -12.72 6.52
CA PRO A 543 -6.15 -12.50 6.27
C PRO A 543 -7.10 -13.32 7.15
N SER A 544 -8.29 -12.78 7.42
CA SER A 544 -9.32 -13.41 8.24
C SER A 544 -9.90 -14.71 7.65
N ASP A 545 -9.83 -14.90 6.32
CA ASP A 545 -10.24 -16.11 5.60
C ASP A 545 -9.14 -17.19 5.52
N SER A 546 -7.89 -16.88 5.91
CA SER A 546 -6.75 -17.81 5.84
C SER A 546 -7.03 -19.17 6.50
N TYR A 547 -6.58 -20.28 5.89
CA TYR A 547 -6.96 -21.63 6.32
C TYR A 547 -5.83 -22.67 6.21
N CYS A 548 -6.00 -23.76 6.96
CA CYS A 548 -5.11 -24.92 7.00
C CYS A 548 -5.47 -25.90 5.86
N SER A 549 -4.58 -26.05 4.87
CA SER A 549 -4.76 -26.98 3.74
C SER A 549 -3.69 -28.06 3.70
N THR A 550 -4.05 -29.31 3.43
CA THR A 550 -3.07 -30.38 3.20
C THR A 550 -2.39 -30.30 1.82
N GLY A 551 -2.77 -29.34 0.96
CA GLY A 551 -2.20 -29.20 -0.38
C GLY A 551 -2.67 -30.26 -1.38
N GLY A 552 -3.67 -31.09 -1.04
CA GLY A 552 -4.14 -32.23 -1.87
C GLY A 552 -4.76 -31.89 -3.25
N ARG A 553 -4.71 -30.62 -3.67
CA ARG A 553 -5.07 -30.16 -5.02
C ARG A 553 -3.91 -29.47 -5.75
N PHE A 554 -2.77 -29.25 -5.10
CA PHE A 554 -1.63 -28.51 -5.64
C PHE A 554 -0.81 -29.41 -6.58
N VAL A 555 -0.70 -29.00 -7.84
CA VAL A 555 -0.07 -29.76 -8.96
C VAL A 555 1.26 -29.17 -9.43
N ALA A 556 1.53 -27.92 -9.09
CA ALA A 556 2.84 -27.30 -9.29
C ALA A 556 3.14 -26.22 -8.25
N GLU A 557 4.42 -26.02 -7.95
CA GLU A 557 4.92 -24.82 -7.29
C GLU A 557 5.46 -23.83 -8.32
N ILE A 558 5.17 -22.54 -8.13
CA ILE A 558 5.58 -21.48 -9.05
C ILE A 558 6.72 -20.66 -8.42
N ILE A 559 7.94 -20.95 -8.85
CA ILE A 559 9.14 -20.22 -8.43
C ILE A 559 9.33 -18.99 -9.32
N ARG A 560 9.53 -17.81 -8.73
CA ARG A 560 9.70 -16.54 -9.45
C ARG A 560 11.11 -15.99 -9.26
N SER A 561 11.91 -15.94 -10.33
CA SER A 561 13.13 -15.14 -10.36
C SER A 561 12.78 -13.66 -10.17
N GLY A 562 13.57 -12.93 -9.38
CA GLY A 562 13.33 -11.50 -9.09
C GLY A 562 12.52 -11.20 -7.83
N ALA A 563 12.07 -12.22 -7.08
CA ALA A 563 11.69 -12.01 -5.68
C ALA A 563 12.95 -11.72 -4.85
N THR A 564 13.20 -10.45 -4.54
CA THR A 564 14.30 -9.99 -3.66
C THR A 564 14.03 -10.37 -2.21
N ALA A 565 14.18 -11.65 -1.90
CA ALA A 565 14.19 -12.12 -0.53
C ALA A 565 15.26 -11.36 0.27
N PRO A 566 14.94 -10.75 1.43
CA PRO A 566 15.96 -10.12 2.28
C PRO A 566 16.96 -11.20 2.66
N ALA A 567 18.24 -10.99 2.32
CA ALA A 567 19.28 -12.02 2.15
C ALA A 567 19.15 -13.19 3.14
N GLN A 568 18.44 -14.25 2.72
CA GLN A 568 17.87 -15.24 3.63
C GLN A 568 18.98 -16.09 4.24
N LYS A 569 19.36 -15.73 5.47
CA LYS A 569 20.57 -16.23 6.10
C LYS A 569 20.38 -17.69 6.52
N THR A 570 20.92 -18.60 5.71
CA THR A 570 21.09 -20.00 6.10
C THR A 570 22.01 -20.06 7.31
N MET A 571 21.46 -20.55 8.41
CA MET A 571 22.17 -20.82 9.67
C MET A 571 22.09 -22.33 9.94
N TYR A 572 22.86 -22.79 10.91
CA TYR A 572 22.84 -24.18 11.36
C TYR A 572 22.52 -24.27 12.84
N VAL A 573 21.82 -25.31 13.25
CA VAL A 573 21.58 -25.61 14.68
C VAL A 573 22.91 -25.99 15.34
N GLY A 574 23.46 -25.12 16.19
CA GLY A 574 24.86 -25.13 16.62
C GLY A 574 25.22 -26.08 17.77
N ASP A 575 26.50 -26.11 18.14
CA ASP A 575 27.11 -27.08 19.08
C ASP A 575 26.56 -27.10 20.50
N ARG A 576 25.84 -26.05 20.91
CA ARG A 576 25.18 -25.97 22.22
C ARG A 576 23.94 -26.88 22.32
N VAL A 577 23.46 -27.43 21.20
CA VAL A 577 22.27 -28.31 21.12
C VAL A 577 22.69 -29.77 21.22
N ARG A 578 22.16 -30.50 22.21
CA ARG A 578 22.57 -31.89 22.53
C ARG A 578 21.57 -32.98 22.11
N THR A 579 20.27 -32.68 22.07
CA THR A 579 19.20 -33.62 21.72
C THR A 579 18.40 -33.12 20.53
N GLY A 580 18.01 -31.85 20.57
CA GLY A 580 17.33 -31.12 19.51
C GLY A 580 17.02 -29.69 19.97
N LEU A 581 16.77 -28.79 19.02
CA LEU A 581 16.41 -27.40 19.27
C LEU A 581 14.90 -27.24 19.10
N ASN A 582 14.21 -26.91 20.19
CA ASN A 582 12.75 -26.73 20.20
C ASN A 582 12.31 -25.60 19.26
N LEU A 583 11.63 -25.96 18.18
CA LEU A 583 10.89 -25.05 17.30
C LEU A 583 9.53 -24.76 17.95
N ARG A 584 9.22 -23.49 18.20
CA ARG A 584 8.04 -23.04 18.95
C ARG A 584 7.12 -22.16 18.11
N GLN A 585 5.87 -22.03 18.54
CA GLN A 585 4.87 -21.19 17.87
C GLN A 585 5.14 -19.69 18.00
N SER A 586 5.76 -19.27 19.12
CA SER A 586 6.02 -17.88 19.46
C SER A 586 7.45 -17.68 20.03
N PRO A 587 8.01 -16.46 20.02
CA PRO A 587 9.34 -16.14 20.55
C PRO A 587 9.34 -16.11 22.09
N SER A 588 9.08 -17.25 22.73
CA SER A 588 9.01 -17.40 24.18
C SER A 588 9.33 -18.82 24.63
N THR A 589 9.94 -18.97 25.81
CA THR A 589 10.13 -20.27 26.48
C THR A 589 8.82 -20.97 26.80
N ASN A 590 7.74 -20.20 26.90
CA ASN A 590 6.40 -20.68 27.21
C ASN A 590 5.57 -20.97 25.94
N GLY A 591 6.08 -20.59 24.76
CA GLY A 591 5.43 -20.89 23.48
C GLY A 591 5.42 -22.39 23.20
N ALA A 592 4.27 -22.93 22.79
CA ALA A 592 4.12 -24.36 22.55
C ALA A 592 5.10 -24.88 21.49
N ILE A 593 5.60 -26.10 21.69
CA ILE A 593 6.60 -26.75 20.83
C ILE A 593 5.90 -27.38 19.62
N ILE A 594 6.38 -27.05 18.42
CA ILE A 594 5.93 -27.62 17.14
C ILE A 594 6.68 -28.93 16.86
N THR A 595 8.00 -28.92 17.03
CA THR A 595 8.91 -30.07 16.86
C THR A 595 10.29 -29.72 17.45
N GLU A 596 11.21 -30.69 17.54
CA GLU A 596 12.64 -30.42 17.69
C GLU A 596 13.36 -30.41 16.33
N VAL A 597 14.40 -29.59 16.19
CA VAL A 597 15.30 -29.53 15.02
C VAL A 597 16.69 -30.09 15.42
N PRO A 598 17.22 -31.12 14.73
CA PRO A 598 18.53 -31.72 15.03
C PRO A 598 19.72 -30.74 14.98
N ARG A 599 20.79 -31.04 15.74
CA ARG A 599 22.09 -30.33 15.65
C ARG A 599 22.74 -30.57 14.28
N GLY A 600 23.19 -29.49 13.64
CA GLY A 600 23.85 -29.51 12.33
C GLY A 600 22.91 -29.49 11.13
N ASP A 601 21.59 -29.43 11.34
CA ASP A 601 20.62 -29.16 10.29
C ASP A 601 20.70 -27.69 9.84
N ALA A 602 20.52 -27.49 8.54
CA ALA A 602 20.43 -26.16 7.93
C ALA A 602 19.00 -25.62 8.10
N VAL A 603 18.90 -24.35 8.52
CA VAL A 603 17.65 -23.62 8.68
C VAL A 603 17.78 -22.24 8.03
N THR A 604 16.74 -21.80 7.33
CA THR A 604 16.67 -20.45 6.76
C THR A 604 16.14 -19.50 7.83
N VAL A 605 16.92 -18.49 8.24
CA VAL A 605 16.40 -17.42 9.12
C VAL A 605 15.53 -16.47 8.31
N LEU A 606 14.33 -16.20 8.84
CA LEU A 606 13.30 -15.36 8.23
C LEU A 606 13.20 -13.99 8.91
N SER A 607 13.31 -13.97 10.24
CA SER A 607 13.27 -12.75 11.06
C SER A 607 13.94 -12.99 12.41
N ASN A 608 14.22 -11.92 13.17
CA ASN A 608 14.71 -12.00 14.54
C ASN A 608 13.90 -11.06 15.45
N SER A 609 13.66 -11.45 16.70
CA SER A 609 12.99 -10.64 17.71
C SER A 609 13.44 -11.10 19.10
N ASN A 610 13.91 -10.17 19.95
CA ASN A 610 14.16 -10.37 21.38
C ASN A 610 14.92 -11.67 21.76
N GLY A 611 15.99 -11.99 21.02
CA GLY A 611 16.82 -13.19 21.25
C GLY A 611 16.27 -14.49 20.62
N TRP A 612 15.18 -14.41 19.86
CA TRP A 612 14.60 -15.48 19.05
C TRP A 612 14.78 -15.19 17.56
N ALA A 613 14.95 -16.26 16.79
CA ALA A 613 14.94 -16.25 15.33
C ALA A 613 13.72 -17.02 14.84
N GLN A 614 12.94 -16.44 13.93
CA GLN A 614 11.97 -17.21 13.16
C GLN A 614 12.72 -17.92 12.04
N ILE A 615 12.54 -19.23 11.92
CA ILE A 615 13.24 -20.05 10.94
C ILE A 615 12.28 -20.92 10.13
N ARG A 616 12.73 -21.31 8.93
CA ARG A 616 12.15 -22.37 8.10
C ARG A 616 13.14 -23.54 8.03
N THR A 617 12.68 -24.77 8.30
CA THR A 617 13.50 -25.98 8.18
C THR A 617 13.57 -26.46 6.73
N GLY A 618 14.51 -27.38 6.41
CA GLY A 618 14.56 -28.05 5.11
C GLY A 618 13.28 -28.83 4.75
N ALA A 619 12.46 -29.21 5.74
CA ALA A 619 11.15 -29.82 5.55
C ALA A 619 10.01 -28.78 5.36
N GLY A 620 10.33 -27.49 5.21
CA GLY A 620 9.37 -26.42 4.97
C GLY A 620 8.56 -25.97 6.19
N LEU A 621 8.82 -26.53 7.39
CA LEU A 621 8.16 -26.11 8.64
C LEU A 621 8.71 -24.78 9.13
N THR A 622 7.82 -23.87 9.52
CA THR A 622 8.18 -22.53 10.04
C THR A 622 7.85 -22.40 11.53
N GLY A 623 8.71 -21.72 12.29
CA GLY A 623 8.50 -21.44 13.71
C GLY A 623 9.65 -20.65 14.34
N TRP A 624 9.66 -20.50 15.66
CA TRP A 624 10.65 -19.73 16.42
C TRP A 624 11.63 -20.62 17.19
N VAL A 625 12.91 -20.30 17.17
CA VAL A 625 13.96 -20.89 18.01
C VAL A 625 14.74 -19.78 18.72
N SER A 626 15.39 -20.04 19.85
CA SER A 626 16.30 -19.02 20.40
C SER A 626 17.53 -18.90 19.50
N ALA A 627 17.82 -17.66 19.06
CA ALA A 627 18.92 -17.35 18.14
C ALA A 627 20.29 -17.73 18.73
N SER A 628 20.40 -17.80 20.07
CA SER A 628 21.60 -18.22 20.81
C SER A 628 22.09 -19.65 20.53
N TYR A 629 21.25 -20.47 19.88
CA TYR A 629 21.56 -21.85 19.45
C TYR A 629 21.78 -21.98 17.93
N LEU A 630 21.77 -20.87 17.17
CA LEU A 630 22.08 -20.87 15.74
C LEU A 630 23.54 -20.44 15.50
N SER A 631 24.15 -21.01 14.46
CA SER A 631 25.53 -20.74 14.05
C SER A 631 25.62 -20.37 12.57
N ASN A 632 26.53 -19.46 12.22
CA ASN A 632 26.86 -19.12 10.82
C ASN A 632 27.57 -20.29 10.13
N THR A 633 28.43 -21.00 10.87
CA THR A 633 29.13 -22.20 10.40
C THR A 633 28.31 -23.43 10.74
N ARG A 634 28.30 -24.43 9.86
CA ARG A 634 27.78 -25.75 10.22
C ARG A 634 28.66 -26.32 11.33
N PRO A 635 28.11 -26.69 12.50
CA PRO A 635 28.90 -27.39 13.50
C PRO A 635 29.48 -28.67 12.88
N PRO A 636 30.71 -29.08 13.25
CA PRO A 636 31.29 -30.34 12.79
C PRO A 636 30.29 -31.48 13.00
N ALA A 637 29.90 -32.14 11.90
CA ALA A 637 28.81 -33.10 11.86
C ALA A 637 28.97 -34.12 13.01
N ALA A 638 27.93 -34.24 13.85
CA ALA A 638 28.03 -34.73 15.23
C ALA A 638 28.84 -36.03 15.36
N ALA A 639 30.14 -35.86 15.62
CA ALA A 639 31.20 -36.87 15.55
C ALA A 639 30.94 -38.00 14.55
N ALA A 640 31.35 -37.78 13.29
CA ALA A 640 31.92 -38.82 12.43
C ALA A 640 31.11 -40.13 12.45
N SER A 641 29.85 -40.06 11.95
CA SER A 641 28.66 -40.82 12.39
C SER A 641 28.95 -42.11 13.15
N CYS A 642 29.25 -41.98 14.45
CA CYS A 642 29.71 -43.10 15.25
C CYS A 642 28.66 -44.21 15.32
N THR A 643 28.97 -45.37 14.73
CA THR A 643 28.18 -46.60 14.87
C THR A 643 28.77 -47.44 16.00
N ALA A 644 27.92 -48.22 16.67
CA ALA A 644 28.33 -49.19 17.67
C ALA A 644 27.73 -50.55 17.36
N ARG A 645 28.53 -51.62 17.44
CA ARG A 645 28.02 -52.99 17.46
C ARG A 645 28.05 -53.54 18.87
N VAL A 646 26.97 -54.18 19.31
CA VAL A 646 26.90 -54.82 20.63
C VAL A 646 27.82 -56.05 20.65
N ILE A 647 28.72 -56.12 21.63
CA ILE A 647 29.74 -57.17 21.79
C ILE A 647 29.89 -57.56 23.27
N ASN A 648 30.64 -58.64 23.54
CA ASN A 648 31.09 -59.05 24.87
C ASN A 648 29.95 -59.28 25.89
N LEU A 649 28.73 -59.56 25.43
CA LEU A 649 27.64 -60.01 26.30
C LEU A 649 27.90 -61.46 26.70
N ASN A 650 27.90 -61.73 28.00
CA ASN A 650 27.91 -63.10 28.49
C ASN A 650 26.55 -63.74 28.19
N PRO A 651 26.50 -65.01 27.72
CA PRO A 651 25.26 -65.77 27.67
C PRO A 651 24.58 -65.77 29.04
N TYR A 652 23.29 -65.44 29.04
CA TYR A 652 22.41 -65.57 30.21
C TYR A 652 21.22 -66.41 29.79
N SER A 653 20.77 -67.30 30.68
CA SER A 653 20.14 -68.56 30.26
C SER A 653 18.91 -68.40 29.36
N ASN A 654 18.76 -69.38 28.47
CA ASN A 654 17.74 -69.44 27.41
C ASN A 654 16.30 -69.23 27.93
N ALA A 655 16.06 -69.47 29.22
CA ALA A 655 14.78 -69.39 29.92
C ALA A 655 14.14 -67.99 30.01
N THR A 656 14.78 -66.92 29.51
CA THR A 656 14.12 -65.58 29.49
C THR A 656 14.12 -64.83 28.16
N ARG A 657 15.14 -64.95 27.28
CA ARG A 657 15.24 -64.10 26.06
C ARG A 657 15.78 -64.84 24.84
N ALA A 658 14.87 -65.56 24.17
CA ALA A 658 14.86 -66.03 22.77
C ALA A 658 16.07 -66.80 22.18
N ASN A 659 17.32 -66.38 22.39
CA ASN A 659 18.52 -66.95 21.76
C ASN A 659 19.71 -67.16 22.73
N GLY A 660 19.52 -66.97 24.03
CA GLY A 660 20.55 -67.17 25.06
C GLY A 660 21.76 -66.22 25.00
N SER A 661 21.80 -65.28 24.05
CA SER A 661 23.00 -64.47 23.73
C SER A 661 23.22 -63.26 24.66
N GLY A 662 22.49 -63.20 25.77
CA GLY A 662 22.51 -62.07 26.71
C GLY A 662 21.81 -60.81 26.17
N PHE A 663 21.79 -59.75 26.98
CA PHE A 663 21.18 -58.47 26.62
C PHE A 663 21.90 -57.28 27.30
N LEU A 664 21.88 -56.14 26.62
CA LEU A 664 22.42 -54.85 27.06
C LEU A 664 21.26 -53.92 27.40
N ASN A 665 21.26 -53.35 28.60
CA ASN A 665 20.20 -52.44 29.04
C ASN A 665 20.43 -51.02 28.49
N LEU A 666 19.44 -50.47 27.79
CA LEU A 666 19.36 -49.05 27.44
C LEU A 666 18.66 -48.30 28.57
N ARG A 667 19.33 -47.32 29.19
CA ARG A 667 18.85 -46.65 30.42
C ARG A 667 18.57 -45.16 30.24
N SER A 668 17.71 -44.60 31.10
CA SER A 668 17.35 -43.17 31.09
C SER A 668 18.50 -42.21 31.43
N LYS A 669 19.57 -42.69 32.07
CA LYS A 669 20.77 -41.92 32.42
C LYS A 669 22.01 -42.81 32.39
N ALA A 670 23.19 -42.19 32.26
CA ALA A 670 24.52 -42.82 32.25
C ALA A 670 24.93 -43.44 33.61
N SER A 671 24.13 -44.38 34.11
CA SER A 671 24.30 -45.02 35.42
C SER A 671 23.53 -46.34 35.50
N THR A 672 24.05 -47.31 36.25
CA THR A 672 23.33 -48.52 36.64
C THR A 672 22.07 -48.23 37.46
N LYS A 673 22.00 -47.06 38.11
CA LYS A 673 20.80 -46.53 38.81
C LYS A 673 19.81 -45.81 37.85
N GLY A 674 19.99 -45.90 36.53
CA GLY A 674 19.01 -45.45 35.55
C GLY A 674 17.90 -46.47 35.32
N THR A 675 16.66 -46.02 35.16
CA THR A 675 15.53 -46.86 34.74
C THR A 675 15.82 -47.47 33.36
N ILE A 676 15.40 -48.72 33.16
CA ILE A 676 15.62 -49.46 31.91
C ILE A 676 14.50 -49.07 30.95
N LEU A 677 14.85 -48.49 29.81
CA LEU A 677 13.93 -48.02 28.77
C LEU A 677 13.70 -49.06 27.68
N SER A 678 14.74 -49.84 27.37
CA SER A 678 14.77 -50.81 26.26
C SER A 678 16.01 -51.70 26.39
N GLU A 679 16.18 -52.64 25.45
CA GLU A 679 17.24 -53.64 25.44
C GLU A 679 17.84 -53.79 24.04
N ALA A 680 19.13 -54.13 23.97
CA ALA A 680 19.84 -54.48 22.74
C ALA A 680 20.62 -55.79 22.91
N TYR A 681 20.83 -56.52 21.83
CA TYR A 681 21.27 -57.92 21.85
C TYR A 681 22.59 -58.11 21.10
N LEU A 682 23.25 -59.25 21.30
CA LEU A 682 24.59 -59.48 20.76
C LEU A 682 24.61 -59.37 19.23
N GLY A 683 25.46 -58.48 18.70
CA GLY A 683 25.58 -58.23 17.28
C GLY A 683 24.64 -57.16 16.71
N ASP A 684 23.72 -56.58 17.51
CA ASP A 684 22.88 -55.44 17.11
C ASP A 684 23.75 -54.23 16.72
N SER A 685 23.27 -53.45 15.75
CA SER A 685 23.89 -52.21 15.26
C SER A 685 23.15 -50.99 15.78
N LEU A 686 23.88 -50.07 16.41
CA LEU A 686 23.35 -48.89 17.09
C LEU A 686 24.03 -47.61 16.58
N GLN A 687 23.29 -46.51 16.56
CA GLN A 687 23.82 -45.16 16.35
C GLN A 687 24.27 -44.60 17.70
N VAL A 688 25.49 -44.08 17.81
CA VAL A 688 25.97 -43.39 19.01
C VAL A 688 25.61 -41.91 18.91
N VAL A 689 24.67 -41.47 19.76
CA VAL A 689 24.16 -40.10 19.83
C VAL A 689 25.05 -39.21 20.70
N SER A 690 25.57 -39.75 21.80
CA SER A 690 26.54 -39.05 22.67
C SER A 690 27.36 -40.04 23.51
N GLN A 691 28.41 -39.56 24.18
CA GLN A 691 29.27 -40.38 25.05
C GLN A 691 29.67 -39.61 26.31
N THR A 692 29.76 -40.31 27.44
CA THR A 692 30.35 -39.77 28.69
C THR A 692 30.93 -40.90 29.54
N ASN A 693 32.16 -40.74 30.03
CA ASN A 693 32.88 -41.76 30.82
C ASN A 693 32.75 -43.17 30.18
N SER A 694 32.36 -44.17 30.98
CA SER A 694 32.13 -45.56 30.55
C SER A 694 30.77 -45.82 29.89
N TRP A 695 30.04 -44.77 29.47
CA TRP A 695 28.69 -44.85 28.89
C TRP A 695 28.59 -44.18 27.52
N ALA A 696 27.74 -44.74 26.66
CA ALA A 696 27.34 -44.16 25.39
C ALA A 696 25.82 -44.07 25.33
N GLN A 697 25.29 -42.94 24.88
CA GLN A 697 23.89 -42.77 24.55
C GLN A 697 23.72 -43.27 23.13
N VAL A 698 22.86 -44.26 22.94
CA VAL A 698 22.73 -45.01 21.69
C VAL A 698 21.28 -45.20 21.29
N ARG A 699 21.03 -45.35 20.00
CA ARG A 699 19.72 -45.66 19.40
C ARG A 699 19.84 -46.87 18.50
N CYS A 700 18.84 -47.75 18.44
CA CYS A 700 18.85 -48.89 17.53
C CYS A 700 18.88 -48.43 16.05
N ILE A 701 19.68 -49.10 15.22
CA ILE A 701 19.61 -49.03 13.75
C ILE A 701 19.00 -50.34 13.24
N SER A 702 19.63 -51.47 13.56
CA SER A 702 19.21 -52.79 13.09
C SER A 702 19.60 -53.89 14.06
N GLY A 703 18.81 -54.98 14.05
CA GLY A 703 18.91 -56.09 14.99
C GLY A 703 17.67 -56.23 15.88
N GLN A 704 17.80 -56.99 16.96
CA GLN A 704 16.69 -57.31 17.87
C GLN A 704 16.26 -56.10 18.73
N CYS A 705 17.09 -55.07 18.89
CA CYS A 705 16.75 -53.80 19.54
C CYS A 705 15.59 -53.00 18.88
N ASN A 706 15.11 -53.41 17.70
CA ASN A 706 13.89 -52.86 17.09
C ASN A 706 12.60 -53.53 17.64
N SER A 707 12.71 -54.77 18.16
CA SER A 707 11.61 -55.53 18.77
C SER A 707 12.09 -56.17 20.09
N PRO A 708 12.48 -55.36 21.10
CA PRO A 708 13.07 -55.87 22.33
C PRO A 708 12.05 -56.61 23.20
N TYR A 709 12.52 -57.60 23.96
CA TYR A 709 11.67 -58.35 24.91
C TYR A 709 11.12 -57.45 26.04
N ARG A 710 11.78 -56.32 26.32
CA ARG A 710 11.37 -55.37 27.35
C ARG A 710 11.61 -53.93 26.89
N GLY A 711 10.61 -53.08 27.12
CA GLY A 711 10.69 -51.67 26.75
C GLY A 711 10.29 -51.44 25.30
N THR A 712 10.65 -50.28 24.75
CA THR A 712 10.22 -49.88 23.40
C THR A 712 11.38 -49.99 22.41
N GLY A 713 11.12 -50.50 21.21
CA GLY A 713 12.11 -50.56 20.14
C GLY A 713 12.53 -49.16 19.64
N GLY A 714 13.73 -49.04 19.08
CA GLY A 714 14.18 -47.81 18.40
C GLY A 714 14.38 -46.56 19.28
N VAL A 715 14.25 -46.67 20.61
CA VAL A 715 14.46 -45.56 21.55
C VAL A 715 15.94 -45.21 21.73
N THR A 716 16.20 -43.96 22.12
CA THR A 716 17.54 -43.48 22.48
C THR A 716 17.76 -43.66 23.99
N GLY A 717 18.81 -44.38 24.40
CA GLY A 717 19.12 -44.64 25.81
C GLY A 717 20.60 -44.92 26.08
N TRP A 718 20.99 -44.88 27.35
CA TRP A 718 22.38 -45.04 27.79
C TRP A 718 22.76 -46.51 28.00
N ALA A 719 23.77 -46.95 27.26
CA ALA A 719 24.42 -48.26 27.37
C ALA A 719 25.85 -48.12 27.93
N SER A 720 26.38 -49.18 28.54
CA SER A 720 27.79 -49.21 28.97
C SER A 720 28.71 -49.54 27.78
N LYS A 721 29.76 -48.73 27.58
CA LYS A 721 30.75 -48.91 26.50
C LYS A 721 31.48 -50.25 26.54
N ARG A 722 31.54 -50.92 27.71
CA ARG A 722 32.16 -52.26 27.86
C ARG A 722 31.59 -53.29 26.88
N TYR A 723 30.34 -53.09 26.45
CA TYR A 723 29.60 -54.00 25.57
C TYR A 723 29.37 -53.43 24.16
N LEU A 724 30.16 -52.43 23.75
CA LEU A 724 30.00 -51.73 22.47
C LEU A 724 31.33 -51.61 21.71
N SER A 725 31.40 -52.15 20.50
CA SER A 725 32.46 -51.87 19.53
C SER A 725 32.08 -50.59 18.78
N ILE A 726 32.59 -49.44 19.23
CA ILE A 726 32.30 -48.14 18.63
C ILE A 726 33.29 -47.86 17.49
N ARG A 727 32.78 -47.51 16.31
CA ARG A 727 33.54 -47.03 15.14
C ARG A 727 32.97 -45.70 14.67
N CYS A 728 33.83 -44.71 14.49
CA CYS A 728 33.46 -43.41 13.94
C CYS A 728 34.13 -43.24 12.56
N GLN A 729 33.45 -42.58 11.63
CA GLN A 729 33.85 -42.32 10.24
C GLN A 729 33.86 -40.82 9.96
#